data_AF-A0AAT9R8T6-F1
#
_entry.id   AF-A0AAT9R8T6-F1
#
_cell.length_a   1.000
_cell.length_b   1.000
_cell.length_c   1.000
_cell.angle_alpha   90.00
_cell.angle_beta   90.00
_cell.angle_gamma   90.00
#
_symmetry.space_group_name_H-M   'P 1'
#
loop_
_entity.id
_entity.type
_entity.pdbx_description
1 polymer ?
#
loop_
_entity_poly.entity_id
_entity_poly.type
_entity_poly.pdbx_seq_one_letter_code
_entity_poly.pdbx_strand_id
1 'polypeptide(L)'
;MYTSTAPIDPKKPTDPKNLFLREDTEIQGDVLAGFKKDHMQLVFLRFEDQQMTRTWLKQLRPLIATTGQVAKFNREFSRARQYSGGDDPKNLNALWYGISFTFDGLRFLTGNNPLPGIDNNSTDGPLKAFAEGPAKRAAALGDTGQNAPQNWLFGNFGGGNVHAVLTLAADQAHVLRATLGDVRQDLARAKIVTVYEQEGATLEGPRRGREHFGFKDGVSEPAIKYLDEPDPDKPVYEKGHPGTILINPGEFVVGLERERPHPLPYPEWAQKGSFQVVRRLAQDVPGWWAGVAEQLKVLKEAKAAPQEATTEWLAARLVGRWRSGTPVAKCPHADMSYNAEASGDNMISFRNDPEGKVTPLWSHLRKTNPRDGFKDPKTSQFVDDTRFNHRRIMRRGIPYGLPFDPSASALNGPDAPRGLVFVSYQADLFRQFEFIQRDWMNDETFPQPNADTHHKKVDPGPHPAGSDPVAGEETVVSWVRPEGNGEAVPLKFAQFVRTEGAVYAFVPSIPVIDQLAEGRMNTNMVVHGRTIFTSDSFDNTERDTVDSGTVRLFLTEDGELQVIDSKNNQIRWSADQEKPGGPKAQALFNDGELLVMWVDPDDKNKKEKVWSSGTSGHPNAQLVVQMDGNVVIYDDGKAIWHTNTAGR
;
A
#
# COMPACT_ATOMS: atom_id res chain seq x y z
N MET A 1 -16.59 -18.52 22.00
CA MET A 1 -15.95 -19.77 21.56
C MET A 1 -15.48 -19.53 20.14
N TYR A 2 -14.17 -19.31 19.98
CA TYR A 2 -13.54 -19.04 18.69
C TYR A 2 -13.41 -20.36 17.94
N THR A 3 -14.07 -20.49 16.79
CA THR A 3 -13.70 -21.53 15.83
C THR A 3 -12.46 -21.05 15.10
N SER A 4 -11.30 -21.44 15.63
CA SER A 4 -10.00 -21.31 15.00
C SER A 4 -10.08 -21.83 13.57
N THR A 5 -9.84 -20.95 12.58
CA THR A 5 -9.44 -21.38 11.25
C THR A 5 -8.24 -22.31 11.41
N ALA A 6 -8.29 -23.50 10.79
CA ALA A 6 -7.29 -24.54 10.96
C ALA A 6 -5.86 -23.98 11.03
N PRO A 7 -5.05 -24.36 12.04
CA PRO A 7 -3.69 -23.85 12.18
C PRO A 7 -2.91 -24.15 10.90
N ILE A 8 -2.23 -23.13 10.38
CA ILE A 8 -1.21 -23.30 9.36
C ILE A 8 -0.17 -24.23 9.98
N ASP A 9 -0.01 -25.45 9.44
CA ASP A 9 1.05 -26.38 9.82
C ASP A 9 2.36 -25.91 9.17
N PRO A 10 3.31 -25.35 9.93
CA PRO A 10 4.52 -24.75 9.40
C PRO A 10 5.70 -25.73 9.40
N LYS A 11 5.49 -26.99 9.84
CA LYS A 11 6.48 -28.07 9.68
C LYS A 11 6.45 -28.71 8.28
N LYS A 12 5.46 -28.37 7.46
CA LYS A 12 5.52 -28.57 6.02
C LYS A 12 5.89 -27.24 5.37
N PRO A 13 6.82 -27.20 4.39
CA PRO A 13 6.83 -26.10 3.44
C PRO A 13 5.39 -25.99 2.95
N THR A 14 4.71 -24.87 3.22
CA THR A 14 3.38 -24.66 2.66
C THR A 14 3.57 -24.78 1.17
N ASP A 15 3.02 -25.86 0.58
CA ASP A 15 3.04 -26.04 -0.86
C ASP A 15 2.58 -24.71 -1.44
N PRO A 16 3.37 -24.02 -2.28
CA PRO A 16 2.95 -22.75 -2.86
C PRO A 16 1.66 -22.89 -3.70
N LYS A 17 1.21 -24.13 -3.98
CA LYS A 17 -0.11 -24.47 -4.52
C LYS A 17 -1.23 -24.53 -3.47
N ASN A 18 -0.94 -24.37 -2.19
CA ASN A 18 -1.93 -24.26 -1.12
C ASN A 18 -2.51 -22.85 -1.11
N LEU A 19 -3.65 -22.68 -1.78
CA LEU A 19 -4.28 -21.38 -2.01
C LEU A 19 -5.27 -21.03 -0.88
N PHE A 20 -4.87 -21.19 0.37
CA PHE A 20 -5.77 -21.08 1.52
C PHE A 20 -6.42 -19.70 1.67
N LEU A 21 -5.80 -18.62 1.17
CA LEU A 21 -6.38 -17.28 1.20
C LEU A 21 -7.63 -17.16 0.31
N ARG A 22 -7.81 -18.06 -0.67
CA ARG A 22 -9.02 -18.11 -1.51
C ARG A 22 -10.29 -18.45 -0.75
N GLU A 23 -10.16 -18.97 0.45
CA GLU A 23 -11.27 -19.40 1.32
C GLU A 23 -11.27 -18.62 2.65
N ASP A 24 -10.47 -17.55 2.76
CA ASP A 24 -10.37 -16.75 3.99
C ASP A 24 -11.68 -16.01 4.31
N THR A 25 -12.10 -16.07 5.57
CA THR A 25 -13.37 -15.51 6.04
C THR A 25 -13.21 -14.31 6.97
N GLU A 26 -11.97 -13.87 7.23
CA GLU A 26 -11.68 -12.84 8.22
C GLU A 26 -11.17 -11.54 7.58
N ILE A 27 -10.52 -11.60 6.43
CA ILE A 27 -9.99 -10.44 5.70
C ILE A 27 -11.09 -9.91 4.78
N GLN A 28 -11.37 -8.61 4.84
CA GLN A 28 -12.34 -7.97 3.94
C GLN A 28 -11.92 -8.09 2.46
N GLY A 29 -12.88 -8.34 1.58
CA GLY A 29 -12.61 -8.86 0.25
C GLY A 29 -11.95 -7.89 -0.73
N ASP A 30 -12.06 -6.58 -0.51
CA ASP A 30 -11.44 -5.60 -1.40
C ASP A 30 -9.91 -5.52 -1.26
N VAL A 31 -9.38 -5.94 -0.09
CA VAL A 31 -7.94 -5.90 0.24
C VAL A 31 -7.15 -6.83 -0.67
N LEU A 32 -7.46 -8.13 -0.65
CA LEU A 32 -6.71 -9.14 -1.40
C LEU A 32 -7.37 -9.46 -2.75
N ALA A 33 -8.61 -9.95 -2.72
CA ALA A 33 -9.30 -10.41 -3.94
C ALA A 33 -9.74 -9.26 -4.87
N GLY A 34 -10.09 -8.11 -4.29
CA GLY A 34 -10.58 -6.92 -4.98
C GLY A 34 -12.02 -7.06 -5.45
N PHE A 35 -12.86 -6.06 -5.18
CA PHE A 35 -14.26 -6.09 -5.58
C PHE A 35 -14.45 -6.14 -7.11
N LYS A 36 -13.57 -5.48 -7.88
CA LYS A 36 -13.54 -5.52 -9.35
C LYS A 36 -14.92 -5.27 -10.00
N LYS A 37 -15.55 -4.16 -9.61
CA LYS A 37 -16.89 -3.77 -10.07
C LYS A 37 -16.85 -2.50 -10.90
N ASP A 38 -17.86 -2.35 -11.75
CA ASP A 38 -17.98 -1.21 -12.66
C ASP A 38 -18.46 0.06 -12.00
N HIS A 39 -19.10 -0.04 -10.84
CA HIS A 39 -19.56 1.11 -10.08
C HIS A 39 -19.11 0.99 -8.62
N MET A 40 -18.68 2.11 -8.05
CA MET A 40 -18.26 2.21 -6.65
C MET A 40 -18.82 3.49 -6.04
N GLN A 41 -19.24 3.42 -4.78
CA GLN A 41 -19.52 4.57 -3.94
C GLN A 41 -18.65 4.49 -2.69
N LEU A 42 -17.86 5.53 -2.43
CA LEU A 42 -17.24 5.75 -1.13
C LEU A 42 -18.07 6.78 -0.36
N VAL A 43 -18.55 6.39 0.81
CA VAL A 43 -19.31 7.27 1.72
C VAL A 43 -18.41 7.58 2.91
N PHE A 44 -18.02 8.84 3.06
CA PHE A 44 -17.17 9.31 4.15
C PHE A 44 -18.04 9.70 5.33
N LEU A 45 -17.87 9.04 6.47
CA LEU A 45 -18.79 9.08 7.60
C LEU A 45 -18.17 9.79 8.80
N ARG A 46 -18.97 10.58 9.51
CA ARG A 46 -18.68 11.11 10.84
C ARG A 46 -19.71 10.61 11.83
N PHE A 47 -19.23 10.11 12.97
CA PHE A 47 -20.08 9.56 14.02
C PHE A 47 -20.41 10.62 15.06
N GLU A 48 -21.69 10.75 15.44
CA GLU A 48 -22.15 11.70 16.47
C GLU A 48 -22.57 10.99 17.77
N ASP A 49 -22.95 9.72 17.70
CA ASP A 49 -23.42 8.93 18.84
C ASP A 49 -22.74 7.56 18.88
N GLN A 50 -21.94 7.32 19.92
CA GLN A 50 -21.11 6.12 20.05
C GLN A 50 -21.96 4.83 20.11
N GLN A 51 -23.04 4.82 20.89
CA GLN A 51 -23.84 3.60 21.09
C GLN A 51 -24.68 3.27 19.86
N MET A 52 -25.25 4.29 19.21
CA MET A 52 -26.01 4.10 17.97
C MET A 52 -25.10 3.66 16.82
N THR A 53 -23.89 4.23 16.72
CA THR A 53 -22.90 3.81 15.71
C THR A 53 -22.48 2.35 15.91
N ARG A 54 -22.21 1.92 17.15
CA ARG A 54 -21.91 0.51 17.47
C ARG A 54 -23.06 -0.42 17.07
N THR A 55 -24.31 0.00 17.30
CA THR A 55 -25.51 -0.77 16.91
C THR A 55 -25.61 -0.91 15.39
N TRP A 56 -25.39 0.18 14.66
CA TRP A 56 -25.32 0.17 13.19
C TRP A 56 -24.20 -0.75 12.68
N LEU A 57 -23.02 -0.72 13.31
CA LEU A 57 -21.91 -1.59 12.91
C LEU A 57 -22.26 -3.08 13.05
N LYS A 58 -23.01 -3.47 14.10
CA LYS A 58 -23.53 -4.86 14.23
C LYS A 58 -24.47 -5.24 13.09
N GLN A 59 -25.29 -4.30 12.61
CA GLN A 59 -26.22 -4.51 11.51
C GLN A 59 -25.51 -4.56 10.16
N LEU A 60 -24.47 -3.75 9.98
CA LEU A 60 -23.64 -3.73 8.77
C LEU A 60 -22.80 -5.01 8.63
N ARG A 61 -22.26 -5.52 9.74
CA ARG A 61 -21.33 -6.65 9.77
C ARG A 61 -21.69 -7.83 8.83
N PRO A 62 -22.91 -8.39 8.85
CA PRO A 62 -23.25 -9.53 7.96
C PRO A 62 -23.21 -9.20 6.46
N LEU A 63 -23.21 -7.92 6.07
CA LEU A 63 -23.14 -7.47 4.68
C LEU A 63 -21.71 -7.33 4.17
N ILE A 64 -20.73 -7.22 5.06
CA ILE A 64 -19.32 -6.98 4.71
C ILE A 64 -18.75 -8.22 4.03
N ALA A 65 -18.23 -8.01 2.82
CA ALA A 65 -17.71 -9.09 1.98
C ALA A 65 -16.32 -9.54 2.44
N THR A 66 -16.08 -10.85 2.46
CA THR A 66 -14.76 -11.43 2.79
C THR A 66 -13.95 -11.76 1.54
N THR A 67 -12.64 -11.95 1.73
CA THR A 67 -11.72 -12.38 0.67
C THR A 67 -12.18 -13.68 0.03
N GLY A 68 -12.63 -14.67 0.82
CA GLY A 68 -13.13 -15.93 0.29
C GLY A 68 -14.37 -15.78 -0.58
N GLN A 69 -15.34 -14.95 -0.17
CA GLN A 69 -16.55 -14.68 -0.96
C GLN A 69 -16.20 -14.01 -2.30
N VAL A 70 -15.37 -12.98 -2.26
CA VAL A 70 -14.98 -12.21 -3.44
C VAL A 70 -14.07 -13.03 -4.36
N ALA A 71 -13.11 -13.78 -3.81
CA ALA A 71 -12.24 -14.66 -4.59
C ALA A 71 -13.04 -15.75 -5.30
N LYS A 72 -14.04 -16.35 -4.63
CA LYS A 72 -14.93 -17.34 -5.25
C LYS A 72 -15.71 -16.72 -6.41
N PHE A 73 -16.35 -15.56 -6.20
CA PHE A 73 -17.08 -14.86 -7.25
C PHE A 73 -16.18 -14.52 -8.44
N ASN A 74 -14.99 -13.96 -8.19
CA ASN A 74 -14.04 -13.57 -9.23
C ASN A 74 -13.61 -14.78 -10.09
N ARG A 75 -13.39 -15.96 -9.49
CA ARG A 75 -13.09 -17.19 -10.24
C ARG A 75 -14.25 -17.63 -11.13
N GLU A 76 -15.47 -17.61 -10.59
CA GLU A 76 -16.67 -17.98 -11.35
C GLU A 76 -16.92 -17.02 -12.51
N PHE A 77 -16.74 -15.71 -12.28
CA PHE A 77 -16.83 -14.68 -13.31
C PHE A 77 -15.78 -14.86 -14.41
N SER A 78 -14.51 -15.00 -14.04
CA SER A 78 -13.41 -15.21 -15.00
C SER A 78 -13.62 -16.47 -15.84
N ARG A 79 -14.06 -17.57 -15.22
CA ARG A 79 -14.36 -18.81 -15.94
C ARG A 79 -15.52 -18.64 -16.91
N ALA A 80 -16.60 -17.98 -16.50
CA ALA A 80 -17.74 -17.71 -17.37
C ALA A 80 -17.36 -16.82 -18.56
N ARG A 81 -16.52 -15.79 -18.33
CA ARG A 81 -15.98 -14.91 -19.35
C ARG A 81 -15.07 -15.62 -20.35
N GLN A 82 -14.27 -16.59 -19.88
CA GLN A 82 -13.46 -17.43 -20.77
C GLN A 82 -14.35 -18.28 -21.70
N TYR A 83 -15.43 -18.85 -21.18
CA TYR A 83 -16.36 -19.64 -22.00
C TYR A 83 -17.18 -18.82 -22.99
N SER A 84 -17.39 -17.53 -22.74
CA SER A 84 -18.08 -16.61 -23.66
C SER A 84 -17.16 -15.94 -24.68
N GLY A 85 -15.86 -16.29 -24.71
CA GLY A 85 -14.90 -15.66 -25.64
C GLY A 85 -14.57 -14.20 -25.28
N GLY A 86 -14.67 -13.83 -24.00
CA GLY A 86 -14.27 -12.51 -23.50
C GLY A 86 -15.42 -11.58 -23.10
N ASP A 87 -16.67 -11.96 -23.37
CA ASP A 87 -17.87 -11.20 -22.97
C ASP A 87 -18.18 -11.34 -21.48
N ASP A 88 -18.47 -10.21 -20.82
CA ASP A 88 -18.82 -10.22 -19.40
C ASP A 88 -20.14 -11.00 -19.16
N PRO A 89 -20.18 -11.93 -18.18
CA PRO A 89 -21.36 -12.76 -17.91
C PRO A 89 -22.54 -11.96 -17.35
N LYS A 90 -23.61 -11.81 -18.15
CA LYS A 90 -24.79 -10.98 -17.81
C LYS A 90 -25.52 -11.35 -16.51
N ASN A 91 -25.47 -12.62 -16.11
CA ASN A 91 -26.22 -13.14 -14.95
C ASN A 91 -25.37 -13.27 -13.68
N LEU A 92 -24.07 -12.94 -13.73
CA LEU A 92 -23.20 -12.95 -12.56
C LEU A 92 -22.97 -11.51 -12.11
N ASN A 93 -23.85 -11.03 -11.24
CA ASN A 93 -23.79 -9.70 -10.65
C ASN A 93 -23.61 -9.81 -9.13
N ALA A 94 -22.90 -8.87 -8.53
CA ALA A 94 -22.73 -8.74 -7.10
C ALA A 94 -22.76 -7.28 -6.65
N LEU A 95 -23.09 -7.11 -5.38
CA LEU A 95 -22.96 -5.87 -4.61
C LEU A 95 -22.13 -6.21 -3.37
N TRP A 96 -21.02 -5.51 -3.19
CA TRP A 96 -20.09 -5.73 -2.09
C TRP A 96 -20.06 -4.53 -1.15
N TYR A 97 -19.95 -4.83 0.15
CA TYR A 97 -19.70 -3.84 1.20
C TYR A 97 -18.30 -4.05 1.79
N GLY A 98 -17.61 -2.95 2.05
CA GLY A 98 -16.40 -2.89 2.86
C GLY A 98 -16.44 -1.69 3.79
N ILE A 99 -15.72 -1.74 4.90
CA ILE A 99 -15.62 -0.62 5.85
C ILE A 99 -14.20 -0.47 6.39
N SER A 100 -13.77 0.78 6.51
CA SER A 100 -12.51 1.14 7.15
C SER A 100 -12.74 2.29 8.13
N PHE A 101 -11.84 2.41 9.12
CA PHE A 101 -11.92 3.41 10.19
C PHE A 101 -10.64 4.24 10.24
N THR A 102 -10.77 5.55 10.39
CA THR A 102 -9.63 6.42 10.70
C THR A 102 -9.20 6.22 12.15
N PHE A 103 -8.03 6.75 12.53
CA PHE A 103 -7.60 6.74 13.93
C PHE A 103 -8.65 7.37 14.86
N ASP A 104 -9.21 8.51 14.46
CA ASP A 104 -10.27 9.18 15.22
C ASP A 104 -11.57 8.39 15.26
N GLY A 105 -11.91 7.67 14.19
CA GLY A 105 -13.08 6.79 14.19
C GLY A 105 -12.94 5.60 15.13
N LEU A 106 -11.76 4.97 15.17
CA LEU A 106 -11.44 3.92 16.13
C LEU A 106 -11.50 4.44 17.57
N ARG A 107 -10.92 5.62 17.83
CA ARG A 107 -10.97 6.29 19.13
C ARG A 107 -12.40 6.62 19.54
N PHE A 108 -13.20 7.14 18.62
CA PHE A 108 -14.61 7.46 18.87
C PHE A 108 -15.42 6.21 19.20
N LEU A 109 -15.21 5.12 18.46
CA LEU A 109 -15.95 3.88 18.65
C LEU A 109 -15.66 3.20 19.98
N THR A 110 -14.46 3.32 20.53
CA THR A 110 -14.07 2.59 21.75
C THR A 110 -13.98 3.48 22.98
N GLY A 111 -13.78 4.79 22.80
CA GLY A 111 -13.48 5.73 23.88
C GLY A 111 -12.03 5.66 24.36
N ASN A 112 -11.18 4.84 23.74
CA ASN A 112 -9.79 4.62 24.13
C ASN A 112 -8.84 5.06 23.02
N ASN A 113 -7.58 5.39 23.38
CA ASN A 113 -6.53 5.62 22.39
C ASN A 113 -6.19 4.29 21.69
N PRO A 114 -6.37 4.15 20.35
CA PRO A 114 -6.04 2.91 19.64
C PRO A 114 -4.54 2.59 19.62
N LEU A 115 -3.68 3.59 19.81
CA LEU A 115 -2.23 3.49 19.73
C LEU A 115 -1.57 4.24 20.91
N PRO A 116 -1.63 3.68 22.14
CA PRO A 116 -1.12 4.35 23.34
C PRO A 116 0.40 4.55 23.35
N GLY A 117 1.17 3.77 22.58
CA GLY A 117 2.62 3.92 22.41
C GLY A 117 3.06 4.92 21.34
N ILE A 118 2.13 5.67 20.74
CA ILE A 118 2.42 6.66 19.69
C ILE A 118 2.09 8.06 20.21
N ASP A 119 3.07 8.95 20.17
CA ASP A 119 2.95 10.37 20.50
C ASP A 119 3.72 11.27 19.51
N ASN A 120 3.83 12.56 19.81
CA ASN A 120 4.51 13.53 18.94
C ASN A 120 6.04 13.33 18.87
N ASN A 121 6.63 12.66 19.87
CA ASN A 121 8.07 12.38 19.93
C ASN A 121 8.42 11.01 19.32
N SER A 122 7.43 10.15 19.08
CA SER A 122 7.64 8.89 18.37
C SER A 122 8.24 9.11 16.98
N THR A 123 9.13 8.21 16.57
CA THR A 123 9.72 8.22 15.23
C THR A 123 8.65 7.98 14.15
N ASP A 124 8.86 8.53 12.96
CA ASP A 124 7.99 8.30 11.82
C ASP A 124 7.94 6.81 11.42
N GLY A 125 6.73 6.33 11.14
CA GLY A 125 6.44 4.93 10.84
C GLY A 125 4.95 4.72 10.52
N PRO A 126 4.52 3.48 10.20
CA PRO A 126 3.17 3.23 9.72
C PRO A 126 2.08 3.60 10.73
N LEU A 127 2.30 3.29 12.01
CA LEU A 127 1.35 3.61 13.09
C LEU A 127 1.22 5.12 13.33
N LYS A 128 2.34 5.85 13.30
CA LYS A 128 2.34 7.32 13.42
C LYS A 128 1.68 7.97 12.19
N ALA A 129 2.00 7.52 10.99
CA ALA A 129 1.35 8.00 9.76
C ALA A 129 -0.18 7.81 9.81
N PHE A 130 -0.65 6.65 10.31
CA PHE A 130 -2.07 6.41 10.51
C PHE A 130 -2.70 7.32 11.58
N ALA A 131 -2.03 7.51 12.73
CA ALA A 131 -2.49 8.37 13.81
C ALA A 131 -2.56 9.86 13.41
N GLU A 132 -1.61 10.32 12.61
CA GLU A 132 -1.54 11.70 12.12
C GLU A 132 -2.52 11.98 10.97
N GLY A 133 -2.76 10.98 10.13
CA GLY A 133 -3.57 11.12 8.92
C GLY A 133 -2.87 11.91 7.81
N PRO A 134 -3.43 11.90 6.59
CA PRO A 134 -2.77 12.46 5.40
C PRO A 134 -2.67 13.99 5.44
N ALA A 135 -3.58 14.68 6.13
CA ALA A 135 -3.56 16.15 6.20
C ALA A 135 -2.31 16.69 6.91
N LYS A 136 -1.90 16.07 8.03
CA LYS A 136 -0.65 16.42 8.72
C LYS A 136 0.59 16.00 7.93
N ARG A 137 0.46 14.94 7.14
CA ARG A 137 1.54 14.36 6.32
C ARG A 137 1.69 15.04 4.95
N ALA A 138 0.74 15.88 4.57
CA ALA A 138 0.59 16.45 3.22
C ALA A 138 1.86 17.08 2.66
N ALA A 139 2.57 17.91 3.44
CA ALA A 139 3.80 18.54 2.98
C ALA A 139 4.89 17.54 2.58
N ALA A 140 5.01 16.42 3.30
CA ALA A 140 5.97 15.36 2.97
C ALA A 140 5.57 14.57 1.71
N LEU A 141 4.29 14.57 1.35
CA LEU A 141 3.74 13.89 0.19
C LEU A 141 3.67 14.79 -1.05
N GLY A 142 4.11 16.05 -0.96
CA GLY A 142 3.99 17.02 -2.05
C GLY A 142 2.56 17.55 -2.22
N ASP A 143 1.72 17.46 -1.19
CA ASP A 143 0.39 18.06 -1.19
C ASP A 143 0.48 19.51 -0.67
N THR A 144 1.04 20.38 -1.51
CA THR A 144 1.22 21.81 -1.20
C THR A 144 0.45 22.70 -2.18
N GLY A 145 0.42 24.01 -1.93
CA GLY A 145 -0.24 24.97 -2.83
C GLY A 145 -1.72 24.63 -3.08
N GLN A 146 -2.08 24.34 -4.33
CA GLN A 146 -3.43 23.95 -4.72
C GLN A 146 -3.83 22.57 -4.16
N ASN A 147 -2.87 21.68 -3.94
CA ASN A 147 -3.09 20.34 -3.38
C ASN A 147 -3.17 20.32 -1.86
N ALA A 148 -2.98 21.47 -1.21
CA ALA A 148 -2.87 21.55 0.23
C ALA A 148 -4.20 21.19 0.93
N PRO A 149 -4.16 20.60 2.14
CA PRO A 149 -5.34 20.09 2.83
C PRO A 149 -6.49 21.08 3.05
N GLN A 150 -6.21 22.39 3.11
CA GLN A 150 -7.24 23.42 3.21
C GLN A 150 -8.16 23.51 1.98
N ASN A 151 -7.72 22.99 0.83
CA ASN A 151 -8.49 22.99 -0.42
C ASN A 151 -9.23 21.66 -0.65
N TRP A 152 -9.08 20.68 0.23
CA TRP A 152 -9.68 19.37 0.08
C TRP A 152 -11.19 19.38 0.34
N LEU A 153 -11.93 18.57 -0.42
CA LEU A 153 -13.36 18.32 -0.28
C LEU A 153 -13.69 17.44 0.93
N PHE A 154 -12.75 16.60 1.37
CA PHE A 154 -12.87 15.73 2.54
C PHE A 154 -11.49 15.46 3.17
N GLY A 155 -11.47 14.84 4.36
CA GLY A 155 -10.24 14.52 5.10
C GLY A 155 -9.66 15.70 5.90
N ASN A 156 -9.95 16.94 5.49
CA ASN A 156 -9.63 18.15 6.25
C ASN A 156 -10.67 19.28 6.11
N PHE A 157 -11.78 19.04 5.38
CA PHE A 157 -12.84 20.03 5.16
C PHE A 157 -13.60 20.37 6.45
N GLY A 158 -13.79 21.66 6.74
CA GLY A 158 -14.67 22.16 7.82
C GLY A 158 -14.32 21.66 9.24
N GLY A 159 -13.05 21.29 9.50
CA GLY A 159 -12.62 20.64 10.74
C GLY A 159 -12.41 19.12 10.64
N GLY A 160 -12.52 18.54 9.45
CA GLY A 160 -11.76 17.35 9.02
C GLY A 160 -12.19 15.97 9.52
N ASN A 161 -13.17 15.85 10.41
CA ASN A 161 -13.45 14.56 11.05
C ASN A 161 -14.19 13.58 10.14
N VAL A 162 -13.44 12.82 9.34
CA VAL A 162 -13.89 11.53 8.79
C VAL A 162 -13.53 10.45 9.81
N HIS A 163 -14.51 9.70 10.29
CA HIS A 163 -14.33 8.57 11.20
C HIS A 163 -14.27 7.23 10.47
N ALA A 164 -14.98 7.09 9.35
CA ALA A 164 -14.98 5.86 8.57
C ALA A 164 -15.21 6.10 7.08
N VAL A 165 -14.80 5.14 6.26
CA VAL A 165 -15.15 5.06 4.84
C VAL A 165 -15.95 3.78 4.63
N LEU A 166 -17.19 3.92 4.18
CA LEU A 166 -18.03 2.82 3.73
C LEU A 166 -17.89 2.69 2.21
N THR A 167 -17.40 1.54 1.75
CA THR A 167 -17.25 1.21 0.34
C THR A 167 -18.40 0.33 -0.10
N LEU A 168 -19.16 0.77 -1.10
CA LEU A 168 -20.11 -0.06 -1.83
C LEU A 168 -19.64 -0.21 -3.26
N ALA A 169 -19.65 -1.43 -3.80
CA ALA A 169 -19.26 -1.67 -5.18
C ALA A 169 -20.22 -2.65 -5.85
N ALA A 170 -20.69 -2.33 -7.06
CA ALA A 170 -21.68 -3.13 -7.76
C ALA A 170 -21.43 -3.21 -9.27
N ASP A 171 -21.83 -4.33 -9.87
CA ASP A 171 -21.81 -4.48 -11.35
C ASP A 171 -22.86 -3.58 -12.02
N GLN A 172 -23.90 -3.16 -11.30
CA GLN A 172 -25.05 -2.43 -11.87
C GLN A 172 -25.32 -1.11 -11.12
N ALA A 173 -25.28 0.01 -11.85
CA ALA A 173 -25.49 1.35 -11.29
C ALA A 173 -26.85 1.52 -10.58
N HIS A 174 -27.92 0.94 -11.12
CA HIS A 174 -29.26 1.10 -10.54
C HIS A 174 -29.42 0.34 -9.21
N VAL A 175 -28.76 -0.83 -9.06
CA VAL A 175 -28.71 -1.57 -7.79
C VAL A 175 -27.97 -0.74 -6.76
N LEU A 176 -26.77 -0.23 -7.10
CA LEU A 176 -25.99 0.63 -6.21
C LEU A 176 -26.80 1.86 -5.76
N ARG A 177 -27.46 2.55 -6.69
CA ARG A 177 -28.27 3.74 -6.38
C ARG A 177 -29.44 3.43 -5.44
N ALA A 178 -30.15 2.32 -5.67
CA ALA A 178 -31.24 1.89 -4.80
C ALA A 178 -30.73 1.59 -3.38
N THR A 179 -29.65 0.82 -3.28
CA THR A 179 -28.99 0.50 -2.01
C THR A 179 -28.51 1.74 -1.25
N LEU A 180 -27.97 2.75 -1.95
CA LEU A 180 -27.56 4.00 -1.29
C LEU A 180 -28.73 4.75 -0.66
N GLY A 181 -29.95 4.61 -1.20
CA GLY A 181 -31.16 5.11 -0.56
C GLY A 181 -31.38 4.51 0.83
N ASP A 182 -31.25 3.19 0.93
CA ASP A 182 -31.41 2.45 2.19
C ASP A 182 -30.27 2.78 3.18
N VAL A 183 -29.03 2.79 2.70
CA VAL A 183 -27.84 3.14 3.50
C VAL A 183 -27.99 4.53 4.10
N ARG A 184 -28.42 5.54 3.33
CA ARG A 184 -28.61 6.89 3.87
C ARG A 184 -29.66 6.93 4.99
N GLN A 185 -30.71 6.12 4.90
CA GLN A 185 -31.70 6.01 5.98
C GLN A 185 -31.12 5.32 7.22
N ASP A 186 -30.32 4.26 7.05
CA ASP A 186 -29.63 3.59 8.15
C ASP A 186 -28.67 4.54 8.88
N LEU A 187 -27.88 5.30 8.12
CA LEU A 187 -26.95 6.29 8.66
C LEU A 187 -27.69 7.39 9.44
N ALA A 188 -28.79 7.91 8.89
CA ALA A 188 -29.61 8.92 9.56
C ALA A 188 -30.21 8.37 10.88
N ARG A 189 -30.73 7.14 10.87
CA ARG A 189 -31.22 6.46 12.09
C ARG A 189 -30.12 6.29 13.13
N ALA A 190 -28.89 6.01 12.71
CA ALA A 190 -27.74 5.82 13.58
C ALA A 190 -27.07 7.13 14.04
N LYS A 191 -27.59 8.31 13.62
CA LYS A 191 -26.95 9.63 13.81
C LYS A 191 -25.53 9.67 13.26
N ILE A 192 -25.33 9.06 12.10
CA ILE A 192 -24.07 9.13 11.35
C ILE A 192 -24.24 10.15 10.24
N VAL A 193 -23.33 11.12 10.20
CA VAL A 193 -23.32 12.19 9.21
C VAL A 193 -22.48 11.76 8.01
N THR A 194 -23.04 11.89 6.81
CA THR A 194 -22.26 11.78 5.57
C THR A 194 -21.50 13.08 5.33
N VAL A 195 -20.18 13.04 5.46
CA VAL A 195 -19.28 14.17 5.22
C VAL A 195 -19.14 14.44 3.72
N TYR A 196 -18.96 13.38 2.95
CA TYR A 196 -18.80 13.44 1.51
C TYR A 196 -19.20 12.09 0.88
N GLU A 197 -19.63 12.13 -0.38
CA GLU A 197 -19.93 10.95 -1.18
C GLU A 197 -19.12 11.03 -2.47
N GLN A 198 -18.26 10.04 -2.71
CA GLN A 198 -17.49 9.94 -3.94
C GLN A 198 -18.04 8.80 -4.80
N GLU A 199 -18.63 9.16 -5.94
CA GLU A 199 -19.02 8.21 -6.98
C GLU A 199 -17.82 7.87 -7.87
N GLY A 200 -17.66 6.60 -8.21
CA GLY A 200 -16.70 6.12 -9.17
C GLY A 200 -17.36 5.15 -10.15
N ALA A 201 -16.96 5.21 -11.41
CA ALA A 201 -17.44 4.30 -12.44
C ALA A 201 -16.34 3.99 -13.47
N THR A 202 -16.32 2.75 -13.93
CA THR A 202 -15.56 2.39 -15.14
C THR A 202 -16.06 3.25 -16.31
N LEU A 203 -15.13 3.84 -17.07
CA LEU A 203 -15.50 4.62 -18.25
C LEU A 203 -16.17 3.74 -19.31
N GLU A 204 -17.13 4.30 -20.05
CA GLU A 204 -17.92 3.55 -21.02
C GLU A 204 -17.25 3.42 -22.41
N GLY A 205 -17.74 2.45 -23.19
CA GLY A 205 -17.37 2.25 -24.59
C GLY A 205 -15.86 2.02 -24.79
N PRO A 206 -15.20 2.71 -25.74
CA PRO A 206 -13.78 2.49 -26.07
C PRO A 206 -12.81 2.95 -24.97
N ARG A 207 -13.33 3.57 -23.90
CA ARG A 207 -12.56 4.00 -22.73
C ARG A 207 -12.62 3.00 -21.56
N ARG A 208 -13.37 1.90 -21.68
CA ARG A 208 -13.44 0.86 -20.65
C ARG A 208 -12.05 0.32 -20.28
N GLY A 209 -11.76 0.33 -18.98
CA GLY A 209 -10.45 -0.08 -18.44
C GLY A 209 -9.32 0.93 -18.67
N ARG A 210 -9.65 2.19 -19.00
CA ARG A 210 -8.69 3.30 -19.11
C ARG A 210 -9.00 4.40 -18.10
N GLU A 211 -7.98 5.15 -17.70
CA GLU A 211 -8.13 6.40 -16.97
C GLU A 211 -8.41 7.60 -17.91
N HIS A 212 -8.57 8.81 -17.37
CA HIS A 212 -9.08 9.96 -18.15
C HIS A 212 -8.09 10.53 -19.17
N PHE A 213 -6.78 10.42 -18.96
CA PHE A 213 -5.79 10.74 -20.00
C PHE A 213 -5.85 9.77 -21.18
N GLY A 214 -6.42 8.59 -20.98
CA GLY A 214 -6.75 7.59 -22.02
C GLY A 214 -5.87 6.34 -21.99
N PHE A 215 -5.13 6.10 -20.91
CA PHE A 215 -4.23 4.96 -20.74
C PHE A 215 -4.91 3.80 -20.05
N LYS A 216 -4.62 2.58 -20.51
CA LYS A 216 -5.01 1.35 -19.83
C LYS A 216 -4.43 1.35 -18.40
N ASP A 217 -5.30 1.26 -17.41
CA ASP A 217 -4.90 1.13 -16.00
C ASP A 217 -5.14 -0.30 -15.50
N GLY A 218 -4.56 -0.65 -14.34
CA GLY A 218 -4.71 -1.97 -13.71
C GLY A 218 -3.93 -3.09 -14.42
N VAL A 219 -2.95 -2.76 -15.27
CA VAL A 219 -2.14 -3.74 -16.01
C VAL A 219 -1.11 -4.43 -15.11
N SER A 220 -0.52 -3.68 -14.17
CA SER A 220 0.52 -4.18 -13.26
C SER A 220 0.04 -4.06 -11.82
N GLU A 221 -0.61 -5.13 -11.35
CA GLU A 221 -0.88 -5.38 -9.93
C GLU A 221 0.06 -6.49 -9.46
N PRO A 222 0.52 -6.49 -8.20
CA PRO A 222 1.25 -7.63 -7.66
C PRO A 222 0.29 -8.83 -7.48
N ALA A 223 0.80 -10.03 -7.69
CA ALA A 223 0.11 -11.26 -7.31
C ALA A 223 0.49 -11.63 -5.87
N ILE A 224 -0.39 -12.39 -5.21
CA ILE A 224 -0.27 -12.71 -3.78
C ILE A 224 -0.05 -14.22 -3.63
N LYS A 225 1.03 -14.60 -2.93
CA LYS A 225 1.25 -16.01 -2.57
C LYS A 225 0.08 -16.53 -1.74
N TYR A 226 -0.27 -17.80 -1.96
CA TYR A 226 -1.40 -18.48 -1.31
C TYR A 226 -2.79 -17.96 -1.70
N LEU A 227 -2.88 -17.02 -2.63
CA LEU A 227 -4.12 -16.59 -3.26
C LEU A 227 -4.08 -16.88 -4.77
N ASP A 228 -2.98 -16.49 -5.41
CA ASP A 228 -2.75 -16.63 -6.84
C ASP A 228 -1.85 -17.84 -7.14
N GLU A 229 -2.08 -18.49 -8.28
CA GLU A 229 -1.38 -19.72 -8.64
C GLU A 229 0.03 -19.40 -9.15
N PRO A 230 1.08 -20.07 -8.64
CA PRO A 230 2.43 -19.95 -9.20
C PRO A 230 2.50 -20.57 -10.59
N ASP A 231 3.26 -19.93 -11.47
CA ASP A 231 3.60 -20.48 -12.77
C ASP A 231 4.39 -21.80 -12.58
N PRO A 232 4.02 -22.89 -13.29
CA PRO A 232 4.70 -24.18 -13.13
C PRO A 232 6.19 -24.17 -13.48
N ASP A 233 6.60 -23.34 -14.46
CA ASP A 233 7.97 -23.28 -14.95
C ASP A 233 8.78 -22.19 -14.24
N LYS A 234 8.13 -21.09 -13.83
CA LYS A 234 8.75 -19.99 -13.10
C LYS A 234 7.93 -19.57 -11.86
N PRO A 235 8.02 -20.30 -10.74
CA PRO A 235 7.16 -20.11 -9.56
C PRO A 235 7.24 -18.75 -8.85
N VAL A 236 8.17 -17.87 -9.25
CA VAL A 236 8.22 -16.47 -8.81
C VAL A 236 7.11 -15.62 -9.43
N TYR A 237 6.56 -16.04 -10.57
CA TYR A 237 5.49 -15.36 -11.28
C TYR A 237 4.15 -16.06 -11.11
N GLU A 238 3.08 -15.29 -11.29
CA GLU A 238 1.73 -15.81 -11.41
C GLU A 238 1.55 -16.59 -12.72
N LYS A 239 0.87 -17.73 -12.62
CA LYS A 239 0.53 -18.61 -13.74
C LYS A 239 -0.28 -17.85 -14.79
N GLY A 240 0.22 -17.88 -16.02
CA GLY A 240 -0.43 -17.20 -17.14
C GLY A 240 -0.24 -15.67 -17.13
N HIS A 241 0.56 -15.12 -16.23
CA HIS A 241 0.87 -13.69 -16.14
C HIS A 241 2.39 -13.42 -15.96
N PRO A 242 3.25 -13.73 -16.96
CA PRO A 242 4.67 -13.42 -16.96
C PRO A 242 5.00 -11.97 -16.56
N GLY A 243 5.92 -11.82 -15.60
CA GLY A 243 6.34 -10.52 -15.08
C GLY A 243 5.49 -9.99 -13.92
N THR A 244 4.40 -10.69 -13.55
CA THR A 244 3.64 -10.43 -12.33
C THR A 244 4.19 -11.28 -11.19
N ILE A 245 4.98 -10.66 -10.30
CA ILE A 245 5.66 -11.35 -9.19
C ILE A 245 4.65 -11.71 -8.09
N LEU A 246 4.80 -12.92 -7.53
CA LEU A 246 4.10 -13.40 -6.35
C LEU A 246 4.77 -12.88 -5.07
N ILE A 247 4.01 -12.15 -4.27
CA ILE A 247 4.48 -11.44 -3.07
C ILE A 247 3.90 -12.08 -1.81
N ASN A 248 4.71 -12.08 -0.75
CA ASN A 248 4.25 -12.50 0.58
C ASN A 248 3.06 -11.63 1.05
N PRO A 249 1.93 -12.22 1.50
CA PRO A 249 0.70 -11.48 1.78
C PRO A 249 0.82 -10.47 2.93
N GLY A 250 1.81 -10.62 3.80
CA GLY A 250 2.11 -9.71 4.90
C GLY A 250 2.61 -8.32 4.48
N GLU A 251 2.89 -8.10 3.18
CA GLU A 251 3.05 -6.75 2.66
C GLU A 251 1.71 -6.02 2.48
N PHE A 252 0.59 -6.74 2.46
CA PHE A 252 -0.74 -6.15 2.27
C PHE A 252 -1.64 -6.30 3.50
N VAL A 253 -1.42 -7.35 4.31
CA VAL A 253 -2.25 -7.68 5.47
C VAL A 253 -1.38 -7.84 6.72
N VAL A 254 -1.72 -7.11 7.78
CA VAL A 254 -1.04 -7.17 9.07
C VAL A 254 -1.13 -8.58 9.68
N GLY A 255 -0.02 -9.08 10.21
CA GLY A 255 0.06 -10.37 10.90
C GLY A 255 0.40 -11.56 10.02
N LEU A 256 0.39 -11.41 8.69
CA LEU A 256 0.81 -12.46 7.76
C LEU A 256 2.31 -12.37 7.45
N GLU A 257 2.85 -13.44 6.86
CA GLU A 257 4.27 -13.52 6.51
C GLU A 257 4.67 -12.40 5.54
N ARG A 258 5.82 -11.76 5.79
CA ARG A 258 6.36 -10.63 5.03
C ARG A 258 7.58 -11.02 4.21
N GLU A 259 8.01 -10.16 3.30
CA GLU A 259 9.24 -10.37 2.51
C GLU A 259 10.51 -10.22 3.35
N ARG A 260 10.43 -9.42 4.42
CA ARG A 260 11.57 -9.14 5.32
C ARG A 260 11.22 -9.51 6.76
N PRO A 261 12.15 -10.14 7.50
CA PRO A 261 11.88 -10.60 8.86
C PRO A 261 12.07 -9.49 9.91
N HIS A 262 11.71 -8.24 9.63
CA HIS A 262 11.86 -7.14 10.60
C HIS A 262 10.51 -6.79 11.25
N PRO A 263 10.52 -6.36 12.51
CA PRO A 263 9.31 -6.04 13.25
C PRO A 263 8.54 -4.91 12.56
N LEU A 264 7.26 -5.18 12.37
CA LEU A 264 6.23 -4.16 12.38
C LEU A 264 5.27 -4.58 13.48
N PRO A 265 5.56 -4.25 14.74
CA PRO A 265 4.66 -4.63 15.80
C PRO A 265 3.36 -3.88 15.56
N TYR A 266 2.27 -4.62 15.60
CA TYR A 266 0.94 -4.07 15.43
C TYR A 266 0.07 -4.44 16.63
N PRO A 267 -0.84 -3.55 17.05
CA PRO A 267 -1.78 -3.88 18.10
C PRO A 267 -2.65 -5.06 17.66
N GLU A 268 -3.16 -5.82 18.62
CA GLU A 268 -3.99 -7.01 18.34
C GLU A 268 -5.20 -6.69 17.46
N TRP A 269 -5.83 -5.52 17.64
CA TRP A 269 -6.95 -5.09 16.81
C TRP A 269 -6.59 -4.89 15.32
N ALA A 270 -5.31 -4.76 14.97
CA ALA A 270 -4.89 -4.62 13.58
C ALA A 270 -4.66 -5.97 12.88
N GLN A 271 -4.66 -7.10 13.59
CA GLN A 271 -4.36 -8.39 12.99
C GLN A 271 -5.38 -8.78 11.90
N LYS A 272 -4.85 -9.29 10.77
CA LYS A 272 -5.60 -9.59 9.54
C LYS A 272 -6.33 -8.39 8.92
N GLY A 273 -5.96 -7.18 9.29
CA GLY A 273 -6.41 -5.95 8.66
C GLY A 273 -5.39 -5.37 7.68
N SER A 274 -5.73 -4.23 7.08
CA SER A 274 -4.87 -3.51 6.13
C SER A 274 -5.07 -2.01 6.24
N PHE A 275 -4.03 -1.22 6.04
CA PHE A 275 -4.20 0.22 5.88
C PHE A 275 -4.80 0.51 4.51
N GLN A 276 -5.74 1.44 4.46
CA GLN A 276 -6.34 1.97 3.25
C GLN A 276 -5.92 3.42 3.05
N VAL A 277 -5.45 3.73 1.85
CA VAL A 277 -5.28 5.11 1.38
C VAL A 277 -6.39 5.39 0.39
N VAL A 278 -7.11 6.50 0.58
CA VAL A 278 -8.04 7.03 -0.41
C VAL A 278 -7.57 8.42 -0.80
N ARG A 279 -7.37 8.67 -2.10
CA ARG A 279 -7.05 9.99 -2.65
C ARG A 279 -7.97 10.30 -3.82
N ARG A 280 -8.60 11.47 -3.78
CA ARG A 280 -9.37 11.99 -4.91
C ARG A 280 -8.45 12.87 -5.75
N LEU A 281 -8.07 12.36 -6.92
CA LEU A 281 -7.10 12.97 -7.82
C LEU A 281 -7.84 13.54 -9.04
N ALA A 282 -7.99 14.86 -9.11
CA ALA A 282 -8.56 15.53 -10.28
C ALA A 282 -7.55 15.56 -11.43
N GLN A 283 -8.03 15.32 -12.65
CA GLN A 283 -7.18 15.22 -13.85
C GLN A 283 -7.56 16.31 -14.87
N ASP A 284 -6.60 17.18 -15.18
CA ASP A 284 -6.71 18.17 -16.27
C ASP A 284 -6.36 17.53 -17.61
N VAL A 285 -7.32 16.80 -18.19
CA VAL A 285 -7.15 16.11 -19.47
C VAL A 285 -6.76 17.05 -20.63
N PRO A 286 -7.47 18.17 -20.90
CA PRO A 286 -7.09 19.05 -21.98
C PRO A 286 -5.72 19.71 -21.74
N GLY A 287 -5.45 20.17 -20.52
CA GLY A 287 -4.16 20.77 -20.15
C GLY A 287 -3.01 19.79 -20.32
N TRP A 288 -3.18 18.53 -19.92
CA TRP A 288 -2.18 17.47 -20.09
C TRP A 288 -1.82 17.27 -21.56
N TRP A 289 -2.80 17.01 -22.43
CA TRP A 289 -2.54 16.78 -23.86
C TRP A 289 -1.91 18.00 -24.54
N ALA A 290 -2.32 19.22 -24.17
CA ALA A 290 -1.71 20.45 -24.66
C ALA A 290 -0.25 20.60 -24.19
N GLY A 291 0.01 20.32 -22.91
CA GLY A 291 1.35 20.37 -22.31
C GLY A 291 2.31 19.36 -22.97
N VAL A 292 1.86 18.13 -23.20
CA VAL A 292 2.66 17.12 -23.92
C VAL A 292 2.95 17.56 -25.36
N ALA A 293 1.97 18.10 -26.07
CA ALA A 293 2.17 18.59 -27.43
C ALA A 293 3.19 19.74 -27.49
N GLU A 294 3.20 20.62 -26.49
CA GLU A 294 4.16 21.71 -26.38
C GLU A 294 5.58 21.19 -26.14
N GLN A 295 5.76 20.25 -25.20
CA GLN A 295 7.09 19.67 -24.94
C GLN A 295 7.61 18.85 -26.13
N LEU A 296 6.72 18.26 -26.94
CA LEU A 296 7.13 17.61 -28.20
C LEU A 296 7.70 18.61 -29.21
N LYS A 297 7.18 19.85 -29.29
CA LYS A 297 7.76 20.89 -30.16
C LYS A 297 9.17 21.23 -29.73
N VAL A 298 9.39 21.40 -28.42
CA VAL A 298 10.73 21.63 -27.84
C VAL A 298 11.71 20.53 -28.26
N LEU A 299 11.30 19.26 -28.16
CA LEU A 299 12.13 18.14 -28.60
C LEU A 299 12.43 18.17 -30.11
N LYS A 300 11.45 18.52 -30.95
CA LYS A 300 11.62 18.60 -32.40
C LYS A 300 12.54 19.73 -32.82
N GLU A 301 12.41 20.91 -32.20
CA GLU A 301 13.29 22.06 -32.41
C GLU A 301 14.74 21.74 -32.01
N ALA A 302 14.91 21.04 -30.89
CA ALA A 302 16.21 20.56 -30.43
C ALA A 302 16.73 19.33 -31.20
N LYS A 303 15.99 18.83 -32.20
CA LYS A 303 16.30 17.60 -32.97
C LYS A 303 16.55 16.38 -32.08
N ALA A 304 15.84 16.29 -30.95
CA ALA A 304 15.99 15.28 -29.92
C ALA A 304 14.86 14.23 -29.91
N ALA A 305 13.93 14.31 -30.87
CA ALA A 305 12.88 13.31 -31.10
C ALA A 305 12.85 12.89 -32.58
N PRO A 306 12.39 11.66 -32.91
CA PRO A 306 12.15 11.24 -34.29
C PRO A 306 11.22 12.21 -35.03
N GLN A 307 11.39 12.34 -36.35
CA GLN A 307 10.60 13.28 -37.16
C GLN A 307 9.10 12.92 -37.13
N GLU A 308 8.82 11.62 -37.15
CA GLU A 308 7.51 10.98 -37.05
C GLU A 308 6.93 10.96 -35.64
N ALA A 309 7.67 11.40 -34.61
CA ALA A 309 7.19 11.42 -33.24
C ALA A 309 5.91 12.27 -33.13
N THR A 310 4.88 11.69 -32.52
CA THR A 310 3.58 12.31 -32.30
C THR A 310 3.41 12.66 -30.82
N THR A 311 2.35 13.42 -30.49
CA THR A 311 2.01 13.69 -29.09
C THR A 311 1.79 12.38 -28.31
N GLU A 312 1.16 11.39 -28.94
CA GLU A 312 0.99 10.04 -28.39
C GLU A 312 2.33 9.36 -28.05
N TRP A 313 3.36 9.55 -28.87
CA TRP A 313 4.68 8.96 -28.66
C TRP A 313 5.39 9.51 -27.41
N LEU A 314 5.25 10.81 -27.13
CA LEU A 314 5.80 11.43 -25.91
C LEU A 314 4.93 11.10 -24.69
N ALA A 315 3.60 11.15 -24.86
CA ALA A 315 2.60 10.75 -23.88
C ALA A 315 2.87 9.33 -23.34
N ALA A 316 3.13 8.37 -24.23
CA ALA A 316 3.47 7.00 -23.86
C ALA A 316 4.75 6.89 -23.01
N ARG A 317 5.72 7.78 -23.22
CA ARG A 317 6.98 7.84 -22.45
C ARG A 317 6.82 8.53 -21.10
N LEU A 318 5.89 9.47 -20.96
CA LEU A 318 5.54 10.03 -19.65
C LEU A 318 4.93 8.94 -18.75
N VAL A 319 4.07 8.08 -19.31
CA VAL A 319 3.43 7.00 -18.56
C VAL A 319 4.33 5.76 -18.43
N GLY A 320 5.11 5.45 -19.46
CA GLY A 320 5.88 4.19 -19.60
C GLY A 320 5.15 3.09 -20.40
N ARG A 321 3.92 3.35 -20.85
CA ARG A 321 3.09 2.49 -21.69
C ARG A 321 2.32 3.33 -22.70
N TRP A 322 2.04 2.75 -23.86
CA TRP A 322 1.06 3.30 -24.80
C TRP A 322 -0.36 3.22 -24.23
N ARG A 323 -1.29 3.98 -24.81
CA ARG A 323 -2.68 3.99 -24.34
C ARG A 323 -3.37 2.62 -24.39
N SER A 324 -2.95 1.73 -25.28
CA SER A 324 -3.42 0.34 -25.33
C SER A 324 -3.07 -0.46 -24.07
N GLY A 325 -1.99 -0.08 -23.36
CA GLY A 325 -1.35 -0.86 -22.31
C GLY A 325 -0.01 -1.47 -22.73
N THR A 326 0.35 -1.46 -24.02
CA THR A 326 1.63 -2.00 -24.51
C THR A 326 2.82 -1.25 -23.89
N PRO A 327 3.84 -1.94 -23.35
CA PRO A 327 4.98 -1.28 -22.71
C PRO A 327 5.94 -0.64 -23.72
N VAL A 328 6.32 0.61 -23.47
CA VAL A 328 7.33 1.33 -24.27
C VAL A 328 8.66 0.58 -24.30
N ALA A 329 9.02 -0.07 -23.18
CA ALA A 329 10.23 -0.88 -23.07
C ALA A 329 10.32 -2.05 -24.09
N LYS A 330 9.19 -2.50 -24.66
CA LYS A 330 9.17 -3.56 -25.69
C LYS A 330 8.82 -3.04 -27.07
N CYS A 331 7.92 -2.07 -27.15
CA CYS A 331 7.44 -1.51 -28.40
C CYS A 331 7.73 0.00 -28.43
N PRO A 332 8.99 0.43 -28.54
CA PRO A 332 9.34 1.84 -28.38
C PRO A 332 8.92 2.75 -29.54
N HIS A 333 8.61 2.17 -30.71
CA HIS A 333 8.35 2.90 -31.94
C HIS A 333 6.86 3.02 -32.29
N ALA A 334 6.01 2.09 -31.83
CA ALA A 334 4.59 2.08 -32.17
C ALA A 334 3.76 1.43 -31.07
N ASP A 335 2.52 1.89 -30.95
CA ASP A 335 1.49 1.20 -30.19
C ASP A 335 1.12 -0.10 -30.92
N MET A 336 1.17 -1.21 -30.20
CA MET A 336 0.75 -2.51 -30.72
C MET A 336 -0.59 -2.87 -30.12
N SER A 337 -1.43 -3.61 -30.82
CA SER A 337 -2.70 -4.08 -30.25
C SER A 337 -2.41 -4.93 -29.01
N TYR A 338 -2.60 -4.35 -27.82
CA TYR A 338 -2.51 -5.04 -26.54
C TYR A 338 -3.40 -6.27 -26.58
N ASN A 339 -2.79 -7.45 -26.58
CA ASN A 339 -3.51 -8.70 -26.43
C ASN A 339 -3.45 -9.09 -24.96
N ALA A 340 -4.59 -8.97 -24.26
CA ALA A 340 -4.71 -9.36 -22.86
C ALA A 340 -4.38 -10.86 -22.62
N GLU A 341 -4.46 -11.69 -23.67
CA GLU A 341 -4.08 -13.11 -23.65
C GLU A 341 -2.60 -13.33 -24.03
N ALA A 342 -1.93 -12.35 -24.65
CA ALA A 342 -0.48 -12.36 -24.84
C ALA A 342 0.19 -11.85 -23.56
N SER A 343 0.21 -12.73 -22.56
CA SER A 343 0.57 -12.48 -21.17
C SER A 343 1.99 -11.93 -20.90
N GLY A 344 2.77 -11.62 -21.93
CA GLY A 344 4.12 -11.06 -21.84
C GLY A 344 4.20 -9.55 -21.60
N ASP A 345 3.12 -8.77 -21.73
CA ASP A 345 3.20 -7.29 -21.71
C ASP A 345 3.57 -6.67 -20.34
N ASN A 346 3.58 -7.48 -19.28
CA ASN A 346 4.09 -7.08 -17.97
C ASN A 346 5.52 -7.59 -17.68
N MET A 347 6.11 -8.40 -18.57
CA MET A 347 7.50 -8.86 -18.44
C MET A 347 8.49 -7.78 -18.91
N ILE A 348 8.58 -6.69 -18.16
CA ILE A 348 9.53 -5.59 -18.33
C ILE A 348 10.48 -5.53 -17.12
N SER A 349 11.73 -5.14 -17.36
CA SER A 349 12.82 -5.23 -16.36
C SER A 349 13.56 -3.90 -16.18
N PHE A 350 13.71 -3.11 -17.24
CA PHE A 350 14.53 -1.88 -17.31
C PHE A 350 16.05 -2.08 -17.09
N ARG A 351 16.51 -3.30 -16.78
CA ARG A 351 17.94 -3.61 -16.60
C ARG A 351 18.80 -3.28 -17.83
N ASN A 352 18.22 -3.43 -19.02
CA ASN A 352 18.85 -3.13 -20.31
C ASN A 352 18.71 -1.66 -20.74
N ASP A 353 18.08 -0.81 -19.93
CA ASP A 353 17.89 0.62 -20.19
C ASP A 353 18.25 1.47 -18.95
N PRO A 354 19.46 1.33 -18.36
CA PRO A 354 19.80 1.98 -17.10
C PRO A 354 19.86 3.51 -17.17
N GLU A 355 20.12 4.08 -18.35
CA GLU A 355 20.12 5.53 -18.58
C GLU A 355 18.73 6.07 -18.99
N GLY A 356 17.73 5.21 -19.19
CA GLY A 356 16.38 5.63 -19.56
C GLY A 356 16.26 6.20 -20.97
N LYS A 357 17.04 5.69 -21.93
CA LYS A 357 16.99 6.11 -23.34
C LYS A 357 15.72 5.64 -24.04
N VAL A 358 15.16 4.50 -23.61
CA VAL A 358 13.94 3.93 -24.18
C VAL A 358 12.72 4.31 -23.34
N THR A 359 12.75 3.95 -22.06
CA THR A 359 11.74 4.33 -21.07
C THR A 359 12.38 5.31 -20.10
N PRO A 360 12.10 6.62 -20.23
CA PRO A 360 12.73 7.63 -19.41
C PRO A 360 12.70 7.34 -17.91
N LEU A 361 13.74 7.76 -17.19
CA LEU A 361 13.88 7.54 -15.75
C LEU A 361 12.72 8.15 -14.94
N TRP A 362 12.15 9.23 -15.46
CA TRP A 362 11.00 9.96 -14.92
C TRP A 362 9.64 9.42 -15.40
N SER A 363 9.59 8.33 -16.16
CA SER A 363 8.32 7.71 -16.56
C SER A 363 7.53 7.27 -15.32
N HIS A 364 6.23 7.55 -15.26
CA HIS A 364 5.37 7.24 -14.12
C HIS A 364 5.49 5.77 -13.67
N LEU A 365 5.42 4.81 -14.61
CA LEU A 365 5.55 3.39 -14.30
C LEU A 365 6.94 3.03 -13.73
N ARG A 366 7.99 3.72 -14.15
CA ARG A 366 9.38 3.46 -13.72
C ARG A 366 9.69 4.14 -12.39
N LYS A 367 9.12 5.32 -12.12
CA LYS A 367 9.15 5.99 -10.81
C LYS A 367 8.45 5.15 -9.75
N THR A 368 7.24 4.68 -10.05
CA THR A 368 6.44 3.90 -9.10
C THR A 368 6.89 2.45 -8.94
N ASN A 369 7.65 1.92 -9.91
CA ASN A 369 8.33 0.64 -9.80
C ASN A 369 9.59 0.60 -10.70
N PRO A 370 10.80 0.78 -10.14
CA PRO A 370 12.04 0.83 -10.94
C PRO A 370 12.46 -0.53 -11.50
N ARG A 371 11.85 -1.62 -11.00
CA ARG A 371 12.18 -3.01 -11.32
C ARG A 371 13.67 -3.31 -11.20
N ASP A 372 14.22 -4.07 -12.13
CA ASP A 372 15.65 -4.39 -12.21
C ASP A 372 16.49 -3.22 -12.79
N GLY A 373 15.85 -2.08 -13.07
CA GLY A 373 16.50 -0.89 -13.61
C GLY A 373 17.18 0.00 -12.56
N PHE A 374 17.08 -0.36 -11.28
CA PHE A 374 17.75 0.36 -10.19
C PHE A 374 19.18 -0.15 -9.98
N LYS A 375 20.14 0.77 -9.89
CA LYS A 375 21.52 0.48 -9.48
C LYS A 375 21.73 0.99 -8.06
N ASP A 376 22.19 0.11 -7.17
CA ASP A 376 22.57 0.52 -5.82
C ASP A 376 23.77 1.47 -5.92
N PRO A 377 23.67 2.70 -5.42
CA PRO A 377 24.72 3.69 -5.62
C PRO A 377 25.99 3.39 -4.83
N LYS A 378 25.93 2.53 -3.80
CA LYS A 378 27.10 2.10 -3.01
C LYS A 378 27.90 1.02 -3.71
N THR A 379 27.21 0.09 -4.37
CA THR A 379 27.85 -1.08 -5.02
C THR A 379 27.98 -0.93 -6.53
N SER A 380 27.26 0.04 -7.12
CA SER A 380 27.07 0.19 -8.57
C SER A 380 26.47 -1.04 -9.26
N GLN A 381 25.88 -1.97 -8.50
CA GLN A 381 25.25 -3.18 -9.03
C GLN A 381 23.76 -3.01 -9.20
N PHE A 382 23.19 -3.69 -10.21
CA PHE A 382 21.76 -3.78 -10.37
C PHE A 382 21.10 -4.53 -9.22
N VAL A 383 19.96 -4.04 -8.78
CA VAL A 383 19.13 -4.65 -7.73
C VAL A 383 17.95 -5.34 -8.40
N ASP A 384 17.79 -6.64 -8.13
CA ASP A 384 16.67 -7.41 -8.67
C ASP A 384 15.32 -6.92 -8.11
N ASP A 385 14.27 -6.96 -8.94
CA ASP A 385 12.95 -6.41 -8.65
C ASP A 385 12.34 -6.96 -7.35
N THR A 386 12.60 -8.23 -7.04
CA THR A 386 12.15 -8.91 -5.83
C THR A 386 12.59 -8.20 -4.55
N ARG A 387 13.71 -7.45 -4.58
CA ARG A 387 14.19 -6.66 -3.43
C ARG A 387 13.28 -5.49 -3.10
N PHE A 388 12.41 -5.08 -4.03
CA PHE A 388 11.41 -4.03 -3.86
C PHE A 388 10.01 -4.55 -3.51
N ASN A 389 9.79 -5.87 -3.35
CA ASN A 389 8.47 -6.42 -3.03
C ASN A 389 7.83 -5.78 -1.78
N HIS A 390 8.64 -5.47 -0.75
CA HIS A 390 8.24 -4.74 0.46
C HIS A 390 7.75 -3.29 0.24
N ARG A 391 7.79 -2.76 -0.99
CA ARG A 391 7.29 -1.43 -1.37
C ARG A 391 5.95 -1.49 -2.11
N ARG A 392 5.49 -2.69 -2.46
CA ARG A 392 4.35 -2.88 -3.36
C ARG A 392 3.04 -2.54 -2.68
N ILE A 393 2.06 -2.07 -3.44
CA ILE A 393 0.71 -1.77 -2.95
C ILE A 393 -0.31 -2.48 -3.82
N MET A 394 -1.47 -2.84 -3.25
CA MET A 394 -2.62 -3.25 -4.06
C MET A 394 -3.39 -1.99 -4.46
N ARG A 395 -3.64 -1.74 -5.75
CA ARG A 395 -4.47 -0.60 -6.18
C ARG A 395 -5.89 -1.08 -6.50
N ARG A 396 -6.89 -0.32 -6.05
CA ARG A 396 -8.33 -0.51 -6.31
C ARG A 396 -8.99 0.79 -6.77
N GLY A 397 -8.22 1.62 -7.47
CA GLY A 397 -8.70 2.91 -7.95
C GLY A 397 -9.79 2.77 -9.00
N ILE A 398 -10.61 3.80 -9.13
CA ILE A 398 -11.70 3.86 -10.11
C ILE A 398 -11.85 5.29 -10.64
N PRO A 399 -12.08 5.49 -11.96
CA PRO A 399 -12.34 6.83 -12.49
C PRO A 399 -13.62 7.45 -11.92
N TYR A 400 -13.69 8.77 -11.91
CA TYR A 400 -14.92 9.52 -11.65
C TYR A 400 -15.10 10.64 -12.68
N GLY A 401 -16.35 11.06 -12.89
CA GLY A 401 -16.70 12.08 -13.87
C GLY A 401 -16.72 11.55 -15.31
N LEU A 402 -17.33 12.33 -16.20
CA LEU A 402 -17.49 11.95 -17.60
C LEU A 402 -16.20 12.22 -18.40
N PRO A 403 -15.91 11.41 -19.44
CA PRO A 403 -14.79 11.65 -20.34
C PRO A 403 -14.87 13.03 -20.99
N PHE A 404 -13.74 13.72 -21.07
CA PHE A 404 -13.64 15.02 -21.72
C PHE A 404 -14.18 14.98 -23.17
N ASP A 405 -15.06 15.93 -23.48
CA ASP A 405 -15.59 16.22 -24.80
C ASP A 405 -15.47 17.73 -25.08
N PRO A 406 -14.66 18.15 -26.07
CA PRO A 406 -14.48 19.56 -26.41
C PRO A 406 -15.73 20.23 -26.98
N SER A 407 -16.72 19.43 -27.44
CA SER A 407 -17.99 19.93 -28.00
C SER A 407 -19.09 20.08 -26.95
N ALA A 408 -18.88 19.56 -25.74
CA ALA A 408 -19.85 19.61 -24.66
C ALA A 408 -19.64 20.83 -23.76
N SER A 409 -20.74 21.42 -23.28
CA SER A 409 -20.68 22.66 -22.50
C SER A 409 -20.33 22.41 -21.02
N ALA A 410 -21.25 21.85 -20.23
CA ALA A 410 -21.12 21.82 -18.76
C ALA A 410 -20.86 20.44 -18.14
N LEU A 411 -21.35 19.35 -18.75
CA LEU A 411 -21.30 18.01 -18.13
C LEU A 411 -19.95 17.33 -18.29
N ASN A 412 -19.25 17.60 -19.39
CA ASN A 412 -17.95 17.00 -19.70
C ASN A 412 -17.03 17.89 -20.55
N GLY A 413 -17.25 19.21 -20.54
CA GLY A 413 -16.35 20.22 -21.10
C GLY A 413 -15.07 20.41 -20.27
N PRO A 414 -14.18 21.36 -20.63
CA PRO A 414 -12.86 21.51 -20.01
C PRO A 414 -12.87 21.55 -18.47
N ASP A 415 -13.76 22.35 -17.90
CA ASP A 415 -13.83 22.61 -16.45
C ASP A 415 -14.64 21.57 -15.65
N ALA A 416 -15.24 20.57 -16.31
CA ALA A 416 -16.05 19.58 -15.61
C ALA A 416 -15.17 18.65 -14.73
N PRO A 417 -15.61 18.33 -13.50
CA PRO A 417 -14.83 17.53 -12.58
C PRO A 417 -14.66 16.10 -13.08
N ARG A 418 -13.41 15.65 -13.18
CA ARG A 418 -13.06 14.28 -13.57
C ARG A 418 -11.71 13.90 -12.97
N GLY A 419 -11.50 12.61 -12.85
CA GLY A 419 -10.19 12.09 -12.48
C GLY A 419 -10.25 10.68 -11.93
N LEU A 420 -9.36 10.38 -11.00
CA LEU A 420 -9.21 9.06 -10.40
C LEU A 420 -9.48 9.14 -8.89
N VAL A 421 -10.33 8.25 -8.40
CA VAL A 421 -10.36 7.91 -6.97
C VAL A 421 -9.30 6.84 -6.77
N PHE A 422 -8.12 7.24 -6.34
CA PHE A 422 -7.06 6.30 -6.00
C PHE A 422 -7.36 5.64 -4.67
N VAL A 423 -7.39 4.31 -4.66
CA VAL A 423 -7.51 3.50 -3.45
C VAL A 423 -6.36 2.51 -3.42
N SER A 424 -5.64 2.41 -2.30
CA SER A 424 -4.63 1.38 -2.12
C SER A 424 -4.64 0.71 -0.76
N TYR A 425 -4.20 -0.56 -0.75
CA TYR A 425 -4.06 -1.38 0.45
C TYR A 425 -2.62 -1.84 0.67
N GLN A 426 -2.19 -1.77 1.93
CA GLN A 426 -0.83 -2.07 2.35
C GLN A 426 -0.77 -2.37 3.86
N ALA A 427 0.24 -3.13 4.28
CA ALA A 427 0.51 -3.37 5.69
C ALA A 427 1.38 -2.28 6.33
N ASP A 428 2.02 -1.40 5.56
CA ASP A 428 2.92 -0.34 6.03
C ASP A 428 2.74 0.94 5.19
N LEU A 429 1.93 1.89 5.68
CA LEU A 429 1.67 3.17 5.01
C LEU A 429 2.96 3.93 4.67
N PHE A 430 3.86 4.01 5.65
CA PHE A 430 5.06 4.84 5.57
C PHE A 430 6.06 4.30 4.54
N ARG A 431 6.16 2.97 4.42
CA ARG A 431 7.15 2.33 3.54
C ARG A 431 6.64 1.91 2.18
N GLN A 432 5.33 1.92 1.99
CA GLN A 432 4.73 1.53 0.72
C GLN A 432 4.17 2.78 0.06
N PHE A 433 2.93 3.19 0.39
CA PHE A 433 2.30 4.35 -0.24
C PHE A 433 3.13 5.65 -0.08
N GLU A 434 3.48 6.04 1.15
CA GLU A 434 4.19 7.31 1.36
C GLU A 434 5.60 7.28 0.76
N PHE A 435 6.28 6.14 0.80
CA PHE A 435 7.60 5.99 0.21
C PHE A 435 7.57 6.12 -1.31
N ILE A 436 6.61 5.47 -1.98
CA ILE A 436 6.44 5.61 -3.43
C ILE A 436 6.20 7.09 -3.78
N GLN A 437 5.33 7.78 -3.04
CA GLN A 437 5.05 9.19 -3.32
C GLN A 437 6.27 10.09 -3.01
N ARG A 438 6.77 10.05 -1.77
CA ARG A 438 7.81 10.95 -1.26
C ARG A 438 9.19 10.66 -1.86
N ASP A 439 9.62 9.41 -1.80
CA ASP A 439 11.01 9.04 -2.03
C ASP A 439 11.26 8.58 -3.48
N TRP A 440 10.21 8.29 -4.25
CA TRP A 440 10.34 7.92 -5.67
C TRP A 440 9.72 8.97 -6.60
N MET A 441 8.42 9.19 -6.51
CA MET A 441 7.71 10.09 -7.43
C MET A 441 8.14 11.55 -7.25
N ASN A 442 8.24 12.03 -6.02
CA ASN A 442 8.58 13.42 -5.74
C ASN A 442 10.10 13.68 -5.77
N ASP A 443 10.93 12.66 -5.60
CA ASP A 443 12.39 12.80 -5.60
C ASP A 443 12.93 13.04 -7.02
N GLU A 444 13.54 14.19 -7.26
CA GLU A 444 14.10 14.58 -8.57
C GLU A 444 15.36 13.79 -8.97
N THR A 445 15.97 13.07 -8.03
CA THR A 445 17.18 12.26 -8.26
C THR A 445 16.88 10.78 -8.50
N PHE A 446 15.75 10.27 -8.02
CA PHE A 446 15.35 8.87 -8.19
C PHE A 446 15.05 8.55 -9.66
N PRO A 447 15.49 7.40 -10.22
CA PRO A 447 16.09 6.22 -9.60
C PRO A 447 17.63 6.18 -9.61
N GLN A 448 18.30 7.31 -9.82
CA GLN A 448 19.75 7.43 -9.79
C GLN A 448 20.22 8.29 -8.60
N PRO A 449 19.96 7.87 -7.34
CA PRO A 449 20.38 8.65 -6.17
C PRO A 449 21.90 8.67 -6.04
N ASN A 450 22.45 9.73 -5.44
CA ASN A 450 23.88 9.80 -5.09
C ASN A 450 24.25 8.83 -3.95
N ALA A 451 25.52 8.42 -3.88
CA ALA A 451 26.02 7.36 -3.00
C ALA A 451 25.92 7.64 -1.47
N ASP A 452 25.76 8.90 -1.05
CA ASP A 452 25.96 9.32 0.33
C ASP A 452 24.69 9.71 1.12
N THR A 453 23.49 9.41 0.62
CA THR A 453 22.28 10.04 1.19
C THR A 453 21.08 9.10 1.29
N HIS A 454 21.08 8.24 2.30
CA HIS A 454 19.79 7.93 2.91
C HIS A 454 19.38 9.19 3.69
N HIS A 455 18.29 9.84 3.27
CA HIS A 455 17.60 10.94 3.96
C HIS A 455 18.09 12.39 3.78
N LYS A 456 19.08 12.66 2.93
CA LYS A 456 19.43 14.05 2.55
C LYS A 456 19.01 14.31 1.12
N LYS A 457 18.21 15.38 0.90
CA LYS A 457 17.97 15.90 -0.45
C LYS A 457 19.31 16.29 -1.04
N VAL A 458 19.68 15.62 -2.12
CA VAL A 458 20.87 15.95 -2.90
C VAL A 458 20.42 16.93 -3.97
N ASP A 459 21.27 17.91 -4.27
CA ASP A 459 21.08 18.74 -5.45
C ASP A 459 21.01 17.82 -6.68
N PRO A 460 19.90 17.79 -7.44
CA PRO A 460 19.78 16.96 -8.64
C PRO A 460 20.81 17.30 -9.72
N GLY A 461 21.52 18.42 -9.58
CA GLY A 461 22.48 18.89 -10.55
C GLY A 461 21.80 19.45 -11.80
N PRO A 462 22.57 19.70 -12.88
CA PRO A 462 22.06 20.37 -14.07
C PRO A 462 21.16 19.49 -14.95
N HIS A 463 21.15 18.17 -14.72
CA HIS A 463 20.40 17.20 -15.51
C HIS A 463 19.58 16.25 -14.63
N PRO A 464 18.58 16.76 -13.88
CA PRO A 464 17.71 15.95 -13.03
C PRO A 464 17.01 14.84 -13.83
N ALA A 465 16.79 13.68 -13.22
CA ALA A 465 15.70 12.82 -13.67
C ALA A 465 14.38 13.59 -13.57
N GLY A 466 14.20 14.32 -12.47
CA GLY A 466 13.02 15.14 -12.17
C GLY A 466 11.93 14.33 -11.46
N SER A 467 10.97 15.02 -10.85
CA SER A 467 9.80 14.38 -10.25
C SER A 467 8.88 13.80 -11.34
N ASP A 468 7.97 12.92 -10.94
CA ASP A 468 6.96 12.30 -11.80
C ASP A 468 6.11 13.37 -12.54
N PRO A 469 6.16 13.44 -13.88
CA PRO A 469 5.47 14.48 -14.65
C PRO A 469 4.00 14.15 -14.94
N VAL A 470 3.50 13.00 -14.50
CA VAL A 470 2.09 12.60 -14.67
C VAL A 470 1.30 12.94 -13.41
N ALA A 471 1.78 12.51 -12.25
CA ALA A 471 1.06 12.59 -10.99
C ALA A 471 1.77 13.41 -9.90
N GLY A 472 2.91 14.04 -10.21
CA GLY A 472 3.61 14.98 -9.32
C GLY A 472 3.15 16.43 -9.47
N GLU A 473 3.83 17.31 -8.75
CA GLU A 473 3.73 18.78 -8.92
C GLU A 473 4.45 19.23 -10.21
N GLU A 474 4.54 20.55 -10.45
CA GLU A 474 5.32 21.10 -11.57
C GLU A 474 6.78 20.62 -11.48
N THR A 475 7.33 20.15 -12.61
CA THR A 475 8.66 19.52 -12.65
C THR A 475 9.41 19.86 -13.94
N VAL A 476 10.74 19.84 -13.85
CA VAL A 476 11.65 19.86 -15.00
C VAL A 476 12.36 18.52 -15.06
N VAL A 477 12.28 17.87 -16.22
CA VAL A 477 12.90 16.56 -16.46
C VAL A 477 13.96 16.66 -17.55
N SER A 478 14.99 15.82 -17.47
CA SER A 478 16.03 15.76 -18.48
C SER A 478 15.72 14.70 -19.53
N TRP A 479 15.57 15.14 -20.78
CA TRP A 479 15.50 14.24 -21.93
C TRP A 479 16.91 13.89 -22.42
N VAL A 480 17.36 12.67 -22.14
CA VAL A 480 18.66 12.17 -22.62
C VAL A 480 18.56 11.83 -24.09
N ARG A 481 19.38 12.48 -24.93
CA ARG A 481 19.46 12.14 -26.37
C ARG A 481 19.95 10.70 -26.55
N PRO A 482 19.26 9.87 -27.36
CA PRO A 482 19.72 8.50 -27.64
C PRO A 482 21.12 8.47 -28.29
N GLU A 483 21.38 9.42 -29.18
CA GLU A 483 22.63 9.64 -29.91
C GLU A 483 23.20 11.02 -29.53
N GLY A 484 24.26 11.06 -28.71
CA GLY A 484 24.90 12.30 -28.28
C GLY A 484 25.84 12.12 -27.08
N ASN A 485 26.72 13.12 -26.84
CA ASN A 485 27.73 13.11 -25.79
C ASN A 485 27.17 13.42 -24.37
N GLY A 486 25.92 13.06 -24.09
CA GLY A 486 25.27 13.32 -22.80
C GLY A 486 24.57 14.67 -22.67
N GLU A 487 24.39 15.43 -23.75
CA GLU A 487 23.55 16.64 -23.75
C GLU A 487 22.07 16.25 -23.53
N ALA A 488 21.47 16.76 -22.46
CA ALA A 488 20.04 16.60 -22.18
C ALA A 488 19.23 17.83 -22.61
N VAL A 489 18.02 17.60 -23.11
CA VAL A 489 17.05 18.67 -23.39
C VAL A 489 16.11 18.79 -22.18
N PRO A 490 16.04 19.94 -21.50
CA PRO A 490 15.11 20.13 -20.39
C PRO A 490 13.68 20.20 -20.93
N LEU A 491 12.78 19.42 -20.34
CA LEU A 491 11.34 19.50 -20.59
C LEU A 491 10.65 19.98 -19.32
N LYS A 492 9.72 20.93 -19.46
CA LYS A 492 8.96 21.48 -18.34
C LYS A 492 7.51 20.99 -18.39
N PHE A 493 7.06 20.35 -17.32
CA PHE A 493 5.68 19.89 -17.18
C PHE A 493 5.01 20.62 -16.02
N ALA A 494 3.82 21.17 -16.30
CA ALA A 494 2.95 21.72 -15.26
C ALA A 494 2.32 20.58 -14.45
N GLN A 495 1.63 20.92 -13.35
CA GLN A 495 0.82 19.96 -12.62
C GLN A 495 -0.49 19.67 -13.37
N PHE A 496 -0.73 18.41 -13.71
CA PHE A 496 -1.96 17.97 -14.38
C PHE A 496 -2.89 17.12 -13.50
N VAL A 497 -2.38 16.68 -12.35
CA VAL A 497 -3.15 15.93 -11.35
C VAL A 497 -3.15 16.71 -10.06
N ARG A 498 -4.35 17.00 -9.52
CA ARG A 498 -4.51 17.73 -8.26
C ARG A 498 -5.15 16.87 -7.18
N THR A 499 -4.65 16.97 -5.97
CA THR A 499 -5.25 16.31 -4.80
C THR A 499 -6.39 17.15 -4.26
N GLU A 500 -7.61 16.62 -4.32
CA GLU A 500 -8.82 17.30 -3.84
C GLU A 500 -9.42 16.62 -2.60
N GLY A 501 -8.73 15.63 -2.03
CA GLY A 501 -9.12 14.98 -0.78
C GLY A 501 -8.30 13.72 -0.51
N ALA A 502 -7.99 13.47 0.76
CA ALA A 502 -7.28 12.26 1.16
C ALA A 502 -7.73 11.74 2.53
N VAL A 503 -7.74 10.42 2.71
CA VAL A 503 -7.99 9.74 3.99
C VAL A 503 -7.01 8.57 4.15
N TYR A 504 -6.45 8.45 5.35
CA TYR A 504 -5.84 7.21 5.83
C TYR A 504 -6.82 6.53 6.78
N ALA A 505 -7.20 5.31 6.45
CA ALA A 505 -8.09 4.48 7.24
C ALA A 505 -7.47 3.10 7.44
N PHE A 506 -8.03 2.32 8.36
CA PHE A 506 -7.67 0.94 8.60
C PHE A 506 -8.87 0.05 8.34
N VAL A 507 -8.68 -1.00 7.55
CA VAL A 507 -9.66 -2.04 7.23
C VAL A 507 -9.48 -3.16 8.26
N PRO A 508 -10.30 -3.22 9.33
CA PRO A 508 -10.21 -4.29 10.31
C PRO A 508 -10.65 -5.63 9.74
N SER A 509 -10.19 -6.72 10.36
CA SER A 509 -10.72 -8.05 10.12
C SER A 509 -12.16 -8.18 10.64
N ILE A 510 -12.91 -9.15 10.11
CA ILE A 510 -14.29 -9.43 10.52
C ILE A 510 -14.42 -9.62 12.04
N PRO A 511 -13.56 -10.41 12.74
CA PRO A 511 -13.63 -10.53 14.19
C PRO A 511 -13.40 -9.21 14.94
N VAL A 512 -12.51 -8.35 14.42
CA VAL A 512 -12.26 -7.04 15.03
C VAL A 512 -13.46 -6.12 14.86
N ILE A 513 -14.17 -6.18 13.73
CA ILE A 513 -15.44 -5.44 13.54
C ILE A 513 -16.46 -5.85 14.62
N ASP A 514 -16.58 -7.14 14.92
CA ASP A 514 -17.46 -7.63 15.99
C ASP A 514 -17.04 -7.04 17.36
N GLN A 515 -15.73 -6.96 17.65
CA GLN A 515 -15.22 -6.34 18.88
C GLN A 515 -15.50 -4.83 18.94
N LEU A 516 -15.25 -4.09 17.86
CA LEU A 516 -15.50 -2.65 17.77
C LEU A 516 -16.98 -2.33 17.96
N ALA A 517 -17.86 -3.16 17.42
CA ALA A 517 -19.31 -3.04 17.58
C ALA A 517 -19.76 -3.28 19.03
N GLU A 518 -18.95 -3.95 19.85
CA GLU A 518 -19.14 -4.10 21.29
C GLU A 518 -18.41 -3.03 22.12
N GLY A 519 -17.66 -2.13 21.47
CA GLY A 519 -16.83 -1.14 22.15
C GLY A 519 -15.54 -1.71 22.74
N ARG A 520 -15.13 -2.92 22.33
CA ARG A 520 -13.91 -3.59 22.78
C ARG A 520 -12.79 -3.36 21.78
N MET A 521 -11.57 -3.16 22.29
CA MET A 521 -10.34 -3.07 21.51
C MET A 521 -9.17 -3.41 22.40
N ASN A 522 -8.38 -4.40 21.99
CA ASN A 522 -7.13 -4.73 22.67
C ASN A 522 -5.96 -4.07 21.94
N THR A 523 -5.20 -3.22 22.65
CA THR A 523 -4.03 -2.52 22.12
C THR A 523 -2.71 -3.15 22.58
N ASN A 524 -2.74 -4.38 23.10
CA ASN A 524 -1.53 -5.19 23.25
C ASN A 524 -0.81 -5.30 21.90
N MET A 525 0.50 -5.17 21.90
CA MET A 525 1.30 -5.27 20.67
C MET A 525 1.68 -6.72 20.42
N VAL A 526 1.44 -7.20 19.21
CA VAL A 526 1.67 -8.59 18.82
C VAL A 526 2.77 -8.67 17.77
N VAL A 527 3.67 -9.62 17.96
CA VAL A 527 4.75 -9.97 17.04
C VAL A 527 4.58 -11.44 16.62
N HIS A 528 4.55 -11.68 15.32
CA HIS A 528 4.31 -12.99 14.71
C HIS A 528 5.54 -13.50 13.95
N GLY A 529 5.58 -14.83 13.78
CA GLY A 529 6.49 -15.51 12.87
C GLY A 529 7.96 -15.17 13.12
N ARG A 530 8.75 -15.17 12.04
CA ARG A 530 10.17 -14.84 12.09
C ARG A 530 10.39 -13.33 12.10
N THR A 531 10.71 -12.77 13.27
CA THR A 531 10.95 -11.34 13.49
C THR A 531 12.32 -11.10 14.14
N ILE A 532 13.12 -10.20 13.57
CA ILE A 532 14.48 -9.86 14.01
C ILE A 532 14.50 -8.42 14.50
N PHE A 533 14.81 -8.21 15.77
CA PHE A 533 15.09 -6.91 16.36
C PHE A 533 16.60 -6.62 16.28
N THR A 534 16.94 -5.42 15.83
CA THR A 534 18.32 -4.92 15.78
C THR A 534 18.48 -3.62 16.55
N SER A 535 19.70 -3.27 16.97
CA SER A 535 19.98 -1.92 17.50
C SER A 535 20.15 -0.88 16.40
N ASP A 536 20.66 -1.29 15.24
CA ASP A 536 20.89 -0.46 14.06
C ASP A 536 19.87 -0.80 12.96
N SER A 537 18.80 -0.02 12.84
CA SER A 537 17.89 -0.20 11.69
C SER A 537 18.57 0.23 10.39
N PHE A 538 18.46 -0.61 9.34
CA PHE A 538 19.07 -0.32 8.03
C PHE A 538 18.50 0.94 7.34
N ASP A 539 17.35 1.46 7.81
CA ASP A 539 16.70 2.64 7.25
C ASP A 539 16.56 3.81 8.23
N ASN A 540 17.24 3.79 9.39
CA ASN A 540 17.16 4.81 10.45
C ASN A 540 15.72 5.09 10.93
N THR A 541 14.89 4.06 11.02
CA THR A 541 13.56 4.14 11.67
C THR A 541 13.56 3.22 12.90
N GLU A 542 12.89 3.60 13.99
CA GLU A 542 12.81 2.78 15.22
C GLU A 542 11.92 1.51 15.04
N ARG A 543 12.22 0.69 14.03
CA ARG A 543 11.50 -0.56 13.73
C ARG A 543 11.59 -1.58 14.85
N ASP A 544 12.69 -1.51 15.60
CA ASP A 544 13.14 -2.55 16.51
C ASP A 544 12.62 -2.37 17.94
N THR A 545 11.70 -1.43 18.14
CA THR A 545 11.00 -1.20 19.40
C THR A 545 9.53 -1.58 19.29
N VAL A 546 9.04 -2.33 20.27
CA VAL A 546 7.62 -2.66 20.45
C VAL A 546 7.09 -1.91 21.66
N ASP A 547 6.32 -0.85 21.43
CA ASP A 547 5.77 0.01 22.49
C ASP A 547 4.27 -0.24 22.71
N SER A 548 3.89 -0.74 23.89
CA SER A 548 2.49 -0.89 24.28
C SER A 548 1.88 0.38 24.87
N GLY A 549 2.64 1.47 24.97
CA GLY A 549 2.34 2.69 25.72
C GLY A 549 2.55 2.56 27.22
N THR A 550 2.80 1.35 27.72
CA THR A 550 3.15 1.08 29.13
C THR A 550 4.58 0.61 29.25
N VAL A 551 4.99 -0.32 28.39
CA VAL A 551 6.37 -0.78 28.30
C VAL A 551 6.85 -0.85 26.85
N ARG A 552 8.16 -0.70 26.68
CA ARG A 552 8.88 -0.90 25.42
C ARG A 552 9.77 -2.13 25.51
N LEU A 553 9.62 -3.03 24.55
CA LEU A 553 10.58 -4.10 24.28
C LEU A 553 11.49 -3.68 23.13
N PHE A 554 12.79 -3.66 23.35
CA PHE A 554 13.78 -3.29 22.32
C PHE A 554 15.15 -3.87 22.63
N LEU A 555 16.02 -3.91 21.62
CA LEU A 555 17.41 -4.34 21.75
C LEU A 555 18.32 -3.11 21.83
N THR A 556 19.14 -3.01 22.88
CA THR A 556 20.09 -1.91 23.06
C THR A 556 21.28 -2.01 22.09
N GLU A 557 22.02 -0.91 21.90
CA GLU A 557 23.27 -0.89 21.10
C GLU A 557 24.32 -1.86 21.64
N ASP A 558 24.36 -2.07 22.96
CA ASP A 558 25.24 -3.02 23.65
C ASP A 558 24.78 -4.48 23.51
N GLY A 559 23.66 -4.73 22.83
CA GLY A 559 23.16 -6.07 22.53
C GLY A 559 22.39 -6.72 23.68
N GLU A 560 21.74 -5.92 24.51
CA GLU A 560 20.88 -6.37 25.60
C GLU A 560 19.40 -6.21 25.23
N LEU A 561 18.61 -7.28 25.30
CA LEU A 561 17.17 -7.21 25.05
C LEU A 561 16.47 -6.80 26.35
N GLN A 562 15.84 -5.64 26.35
CA GLN A 562 15.26 -5.04 27.55
C GLN A 562 13.76 -4.78 27.41
N VAL A 563 13.08 -4.82 28.55
CA VAL A 563 11.75 -4.24 28.73
C VAL A 563 11.90 -3.05 29.66
N ILE A 564 11.54 -1.86 29.18
CA ILE A 564 11.57 -0.61 29.96
C ILE A 564 10.17 -0.02 30.10
N ASP A 565 9.94 0.77 31.14
CA ASP A 565 8.75 1.61 31.27
C ASP A 565 8.73 2.70 30.18
N SER A 566 7.63 2.83 29.45
CA SER A 566 7.53 3.78 28.34
C SER A 566 7.59 5.26 28.80
N LYS A 567 7.27 5.56 30.06
CA LYS A 567 7.20 6.95 30.56
C LYS A 567 8.49 7.45 31.17
N ASN A 568 9.20 6.61 31.93
CA ASN A 568 10.38 7.02 32.70
C ASN A 568 11.67 6.28 32.31
N ASN A 569 11.61 5.38 31.32
CA ASN A 569 12.73 4.57 30.82
C ASN A 569 13.36 3.63 31.86
N GLN A 570 12.67 3.35 32.97
CA GLN A 570 13.17 2.42 33.98
C GLN A 570 13.15 0.99 33.44
N ILE A 571 14.28 0.29 33.58
CA ILE A 571 14.39 -1.14 33.24
C ILE A 571 13.48 -1.97 34.15
N ARG A 572 12.59 -2.74 33.53
CA ARG A 572 11.67 -3.68 34.18
C ARG A 572 12.16 -5.12 34.08
N TRP A 573 12.82 -5.47 32.97
CA TRP A 573 13.40 -6.79 32.72
C TRP A 573 14.53 -6.70 31.68
N SER A 574 15.46 -7.64 31.75
CA SER A 574 16.52 -7.85 30.77
C SER A 574 16.79 -9.34 30.56
N ALA A 575 17.15 -9.74 29.34
CA ALA A 575 17.47 -11.11 28.96
C ALA A 575 18.69 -11.68 29.73
N ASP A 576 19.81 -10.97 29.77
CA ASP A 576 21.02 -11.38 30.51
C ASP A 576 21.87 -10.15 30.87
N GLN A 577 21.95 -9.83 32.17
CA GLN A 577 22.73 -8.69 32.68
C GLN A 577 24.23 -9.02 32.85
N GLU A 578 24.61 -10.29 32.86
CA GLU A 578 25.99 -10.71 33.13
C GLU A 578 26.81 -10.83 31.83
N LYS A 579 26.17 -11.14 30.70
CA LYS A 579 26.81 -11.27 29.39
C LYS A 579 25.96 -10.65 28.28
N PRO A 580 25.99 -9.32 28.10
CA PRO A 580 25.32 -8.69 26.97
C PRO A 580 25.88 -9.25 25.66
N GLY A 581 25.03 -9.32 24.63
CA GLY A 581 25.41 -9.88 23.33
C GLY A 581 26.49 -9.07 22.62
N GLY A 582 26.76 -7.84 23.06
CA GLY A 582 27.72 -6.93 22.47
C GLY A 582 27.19 -6.21 21.23
N PRO A 583 27.98 -5.30 20.66
CA PRO A 583 27.62 -4.61 19.42
C PRO A 583 27.28 -5.62 18.31
N LYS A 584 26.25 -5.33 17.52
CA LYS A 584 25.71 -6.20 16.44
C LYS A 584 24.95 -7.45 16.89
N ALA A 585 24.61 -7.57 18.17
CA ALA A 585 23.63 -8.57 18.58
C ALA A 585 22.29 -8.37 17.85
N GLN A 586 21.53 -9.46 17.75
CA GLN A 586 20.17 -9.47 17.21
C GLN A 586 19.28 -10.24 18.17
N ALA A 587 18.07 -9.74 18.44
CA ALA A 587 17.04 -10.56 19.03
C ALA A 587 16.18 -11.17 17.91
N LEU A 588 15.81 -12.43 18.04
CA LEU A 588 14.99 -13.16 17.07
C LEU A 588 13.81 -13.78 17.80
N PHE A 589 12.59 -13.45 17.37
CA PHE A 589 11.42 -14.26 17.65
C PHE A 589 11.15 -15.16 16.46
N ASN A 590 11.15 -16.48 16.65
CA ASN A 590 10.82 -17.45 15.61
C ASN A 590 10.49 -18.82 16.23
N ASP A 591 9.55 -19.55 15.66
CA ASP A 591 9.13 -20.87 16.16
C ASP A 591 8.75 -20.89 17.65
N GLY A 592 8.18 -19.78 18.13
CA GLY A 592 7.83 -19.57 19.53
C GLY A 592 9.01 -19.34 20.47
N GLU A 593 10.23 -19.27 19.95
CA GLU A 593 11.44 -18.96 20.71
C GLU A 593 11.81 -17.48 20.56
N LEU A 594 12.09 -16.82 21.68
CA LEU A 594 12.75 -15.52 21.73
C LEU A 594 14.22 -15.73 22.07
N LEU A 595 15.11 -15.31 21.19
CA LEU A 595 16.54 -15.52 21.25
C LEU A 595 17.28 -14.19 21.24
N VAL A 596 18.42 -14.09 21.92
CA VAL A 596 19.44 -13.08 21.66
C VAL A 596 20.66 -13.80 21.11
N MET A 597 21.16 -13.34 19.97
CA MET A 597 22.33 -13.91 19.31
C MET A 597 23.34 -12.81 19.02
N TRP A 598 24.62 -13.10 19.31
CA TRP A 598 25.71 -12.34 18.73
C TRP A 598 25.93 -12.79 17.28
N VAL A 599 26.20 -11.85 16.39
CA VAL A 599 26.49 -12.11 14.98
C VAL A 599 27.92 -11.66 14.70
N ASP A 600 28.72 -12.56 14.14
CA ASP A 600 30.12 -12.27 13.81
C ASP A 600 30.20 -11.12 12.79
N PRO A 601 30.97 -10.04 13.06
CA PRO A 601 31.10 -8.90 12.15
C PRO A 601 31.64 -9.28 10.76
N ASP A 602 32.49 -10.29 10.69
CA ASP A 602 33.18 -10.70 9.47
C ASP A 602 32.43 -11.83 8.74
N ASP A 603 31.55 -12.56 9.42
CA ASP A 603 30.70 -13.60 8.84
C ASP A 603 29.29 -13.62 9.46
N LYS A 604 28.32 -13.04 8.75
CA LYS A 604 26.91 -12.99 9.19
C LYS A 604 26.24 -14.36 9.41
N ASN A 605 26.84 -15.44 8.93
CA ASN A 605 26.35 -16.81 9.15
C ASN A 605 26.85 -17.40 10.47
N LYS A 606 27.94 -16.88 11.01
CA LYS A 606 28.48 -17.29 12.30
C LYS A 606 27.75 -16.54 13.40
N LYS A 607 26.92 -17.27 14.15
CA LYS A 607 26.08 -16.73 15.22
C LYS A 607 26.31 -17.51 16.50
N GLU A 608 26.37 -16.80 17.61
CA GLU A 608 26.48 -17.39 18.94
C GLU A 608 25.24 -17.04 19.75
N LYS A 609 24.62 -18.04 20.38
CA LYS A 609 23.44 -17.85 21.22
C LYS A 609 23.87 -17.29 22.57
N VAL A 610 23.36 -16.10 22.89
CA VAL A 610 23.63 -15.38 24.15
C VAL A 610 22.55 -15.73 25.18
N TRP A 611 21.28 -15.63 24.77
CA TRP A 611 20.14 -15.91 25.63
C TRP A 611 18.99 -16.59 24.86
N SER A 612 18.13 -17.34 25.57
CA SER A 612 16.95 -17.99 25.00
C SER A 612 15.81 -18.06 26.02
N SER A 613 14.57 -17.89 25.54
CA SER A 613 13.34 -18.14 26.30
C SER A 613 13.10 -19.63 26.59
N GLY A 614 13.76 -20.54 25.85
CA GLY A 614 13.61 -21.99 26.02
C GLY A 614 12.29 -22.55 25.49
N THR A 615 11.62 -21.85 24.57
CA THR A 615 10.26 -22.15 24.09
C THR A 615 10.17 -22.52 22.61
N SER A 616 11.24 -23.09 22.05
CA SER A 616 11.28 -23.55 20.65
C SER A 616 10.28 -24.68 20.37
N GLY A 617 9.86 -24.81 19.11
CA GLY A 617 8.93 -25.84 18.64
C GLY A 617 7.45 -25.45 18.66
N HIS A 618 7.15 -24.16 18.83
CA HIS A 618 5.80 -23.60 18.89
C HIS A 618 5.59 -22.58 17.77
N PRO A 619 5.40 -23.02 16.52
CA PRO A 619 5.52 -22.13 15.37
C PRO A 619 4.34 -21.19 15.14
N ASN A 620 3.22 -21.44 15.81
CA ASN A 620 2.06 -20.55 15.83
C ASN A 620 2.06 -19.62 17.04
N ALA A 621 3.10 -19.69 17.89
CA ALA A 621 3.19 -18.83 19.04
C ALA A 621 3.43 -17.37 18.67
N GLN A 622 3.00 -16.49 19.55
CA GLN A 622 3.02 -15.05 19.38
C GLN A 622 3.71 -14.41 20.57
N LEU A 623 4.58 -13.45 20.32
CA LEU A 623 5.16 -12.61 21.35
C LEU A 623 4.26 -11.38 21.53
N VAL A 624 3.79 -11.16 22.75
CA VAL A 624 2.82 -10.13 23.08
C VAL A 624 3.41 -9.20 24.14
N VAL A 625 3.51 -7.91 23.80
CA VAL A 625 3.86 -6.84 24.74
C VAL A 625 2.56 -6.21 25.24
N GLN A 626 2.27 -6.45 26.51
CA GLN A 626 0.96 -6.19 27.09
C GLN A 626 0.87 -4.80 27.72
N MET A 627 -0.37 -4.30 27.82
CA MET A 627 -0.66 -3.02 28.49
C MET A 627 -0.47 -3.07 30.01
N ASP A 628 -0.39 -4.24 30.62
CA ASP A 628 -0.13 -4.39 32.06
C ASP A 628 1.37 -4.30 32.40
N GLY A 629 2.23 -4.15 31.39
CA GLY A 629 3.68 -4.07 31.53
C GLY A 629 4.41 -5.41 31.36
N ASN A 630 3.70 -6.50 31.07
CA ASN A 630 4.30 -7.82 30.86
C ASN A 630 4.65 -8.08 29.39
N VAL A 631 5.66 -8.90 29.15
CA VAL A 631 5.95 -9.48 27.83
C VAL A 631 5.79 -10.98 27.92
N VAL A 632 4.98 -11.56 27.04
CA VAL A 632 4.53 -12.95 27.13
C VAL A 632 4.62 -13.63 25.76
N ILE A 633 5.06 -14.88 25.75
CA ILE A 633 4.92 -15.76 24.58
C ILE A 633 3.70 -16.66 24.81
N TYR A 634 2.73 -16.57 23.91
CA TYR A 634 1.54 -17.40 23.91
C TYR A 634 1.59 -18.42 22.78
N ASP A 635 1.30 -19.68 23.08
CA ASP A 635 0.98 -20.72 22.09
C ASP A 635 -0.47 -21.14 22.26
N ASP A 636 -1.28 -20.94 21.21
CA ASP A 636 -2.71 -21.24 21.19
C ASP A 636 -3.48 -20.67 22.42
N GLY A 637 -3.13 -19.44 22.82
CA GLY A 637 -3.70 -18.72 23.96
C GLY A 637 -3.14 -19.13 25.34
N LYS A 638 -2.26 -20.12 25.41
CA LYS A 638 -1.57 -20.52 26.65
C LYS A 638 -0.22 -19.83 26.76
N ALA A 639 0.03 -19.14 27.88
CA ALA A 639 1.34 -18.56 28.16
C ALA A 639 2.38 -19.69 28.36
N ILE A 640 3.47 -19.65 27.59
CA ILE A 640 4.58 -20.61 27.68
C ILE A 640 5.87 -19.96 28.21
N TRP A 641 5.96 -18.63 28.19
CA TRP A 641 7.04 -17.84 28.79
C TRP A 641 6.56 -16.41 29.07
N HIS A 642 7.12 -15.74 30.09
CA HIS A 642 6.84 -14.34 30.38
C HIS A 642 7.93 -13.66 31.22
N THR A 643 8.01 -12.33 31.16
CA THR A 643 8.98 -11.51 31.92
C THR A 643 8.63 -11.33 33.40
N ASN A 644 7.40 -11.63 33.84
CA ASN A 644 6.91 -11.38 35.20
C ASN A 644 6.95 -9.90 35.61
N THR A 645 6.69 -8.99 34.67
CA THR A 645 6.76 -7.54 34.90
C THR A 645 5.41 -6.86 35.06
N ALA A 646 4.31 -7.61 35.03
CA ALA A 646 2.95 -7.07 35.20
C ALA A 646 2.81 -6.24 36.49
N GLY A 647 2.38 -4.99 36.35
CA GLY A 647 2.12 -4.06 37.46
C GLY A 647 3.35 -3.66 38.30
N ARG A 648 4.57 -3.96 37.83
CA ARG A 648 5.81 -3.55 38.50
C ARG A 648 6.14 -2.09 38.24
#